data_AF-A0A941CGM1-F1
#
_entry.id   AF-A0A941CGM1-F1
#
_cell.length_a   1.000
_cell.length_b   1.000
_cell.length_c   1.000
_cell.angle_alpha   90.00
_cell.angle_beta   90.00
_cell.angle_gamma   90.00
#
_symmetry.space_group_name_H-M   'P 1'
#
loop_
_entity.id
_entity.type
_entity.pdbx_description
1 polymer ?
#
loop_
_entity_poly.entity_id
_entity_poly.type
_entity_poly.pdbx_seq_one_letter_code
_entity_poly.pdbx_strand_id
1 'polypeptide(L)'
;MTAKLRLVFSITIAFLSFYGVAQTKYWKSAELGNADKHITLKRLDVAKAKAFVLNEVVFRQRLNTVSTSDSANIVYFPDENGGEKAYNVVEANVFSPELARKYPNIKSYKGTGIDDPSRTIVFSVSPKGIQSMVMDPKKEGTVFMEKGESGTYVVYNAKDRLSKKIDFICKTNPKVLEVQNASTAKLVDDQSLRKFRVAIAASGEYTEFHGGTKTNALAAINATLTRVNAVFERDIGVTLELIGDTDQVIYTDPDTDPFTGGLSSQTQSTLTSVIGEENYDIGHLFNQKDNALDGNSGFIGSVCVDNRKGSAYTTFSTPQGDEFDIDLVAHEMGHQFGANHTFSHISESTAVQVEPGSGTTIMGYAGITGANNVAYHSDDYFHYVSIVQIRDYLETISCGEVIPITNNPPSLIPVEDYVIPVGTPFVLTGEATDPDVGDALSYTWEQIDNGIVTQATFGPNSPTGALFRSLPPKSVPERYFPDISRIVSGDLTQTSPSVGDAWETLSNVERNLNFSLTVRDNALGGGQLVSDEVGVLVTDDAGPFMVTSQNVASSFVAGEVETISWDVANTDMAPVSSETVDIYLSTDGGLTYPTLVAENIENNGSYDIVIPGGIETTTGRFMVKASDNIFFAINAADFSIAESKVVLDFADLSYDVCKPDDLVVNFDYKTYLGFSEESTLSIDSLPTGLTAIFSQDTVSVSDTNIEITFSGTTNLAIGNYPINVVATSDSITKTVPLELNIYDTSFSEIVLTAPADGMMDVSKDVLLEWDPDISSTAYEVEIATDVAFTSIIETATVSVNTYAPSSLLNDTQYFWRVKPKNDCGEGAFGTPFSFTTIQFNCKTKSAANLPIEISSLGTPTITSKVVFYQDLALADLNVNLEVDHTYLADIVISLTSPAGTTVVLVSSSCGDSRNINAIFDDDASSDFQCSGTPAISGTVRPLGLLSSFNGESILGEWTLEIQDNAASDGGSLKSFSLEVCVEGDFRPDEDEDGVFDDGEDLCLGTPLGQEVDASGCPIYRFSQENFKVTLESETCSSNNDGIIRISPKVFLDYEVTVNGVGLNVVENFTNDFVLTGLSAGTYDICINGSDGTIVYEPFCLEAVITEPGPLSVSSKVSLQGTQLIVDMEGADYYYVELNNDITYTQSSKVTLDLKEGVNFLKVYTDIPCQGVYKEEFVVSESPVVFPNPFTDVVDVYFGEQKEEVTIAIYSADGRLIKSEVSQVDGANMTIDLSQLATGLYYVRFNSNGVIETTKIIKK
;
A
#
# COMPACT_ATOMS: atom_id res chain seq x y z
N MET A 1 81.34 27.62 15.66
CA MET A 1 80.03 28.06 15.11
C MET A 1 79.85 27.70 13.62
N THR A 2 80.93 27.45 12.86
CA THR A 2 80.90 27.14 11.41
C THR A 2 80.49 25.71 11.06
N ALA A 3 80.60 24.73 11.96
CA ALA A 3 80.17 23.35 11.70
C ALA A 3 78.64 23.13 11.81
N LYS A 4 77.95 23.86 12.70
CA LYS A 4 76.49 23.76 12.86
C LYS A 4 75.71 24.40 11.71
N LEU A 5 76.25 25.44 11.07
CA LEU A 5 75.58 26.12 9.95
C LEU A 5 75.56 25.25 8.68
N ARG A 6 76.61 24.46 8.44
CA ARG A 6 76.65 23.53 7.28
C ARG A 6 75.71 22.35 7.44
N LEU A 7 75.55 21.82 8.65
CA LEU A 7 74.62 20.71 8.92
C LEU A 7 73.16 21.16 8.76
N VAL A 8 72.82 22.36 9.25
CA VAL A 8 71.46 22.92 9.08
C VAL A 8 71.18 23.17 7.60
N PHE A 9 72.10 23.79 6.84
CA PHE A 9 71.90 24.05 5.42
C PHE A 9 71.82 22.77 4.57
N SER A 10 72.59 21.73 4.90
CA SER A 10 72.50 20.43 4.22
C SER A 10 71.21 19.68 4.54
N ILE A 11 70.71 19.77 5.78
CA ILE A 11 69.39 19.21 6.14
C ILE A 11 68.26 20.00 5.48
N THR A 12 68.36 21.33 5.39
CA THR A 12 67.33 22.13 4.70
C THR A 12 67.34 21.89 3.20
N ILE A 13 68.51 21.73 2.58
CA ILE A 13 68.62 21.34 1.16
C ILE A 13 68.13 19.92 0.93
N ALA A 14 68.40 18.98 1.83
CA ALA A 14 67.87 17.61 1.76
C ALA A 14 66.32 17.62 1.87
N PHE A 15 65.75 18.35 2.84
CA PHE A 15 64.30 18.51 2.97
C PHE A 15 63.70 19.27 1.77
N LEU A 16 64.36 20.29 1.22
CA LEU A 16 63.92 20.98 0.00
C LEU A 16 64.02 20.10 -1.25
N SER A 17 64.94 19.14 -1.31
CA SER A 17 64.99 18.14 -2.38
C SER A 17 63.93 17.04 -2.24
N PHE A 18 63.41 16.79 -1.03
CA PHE A 18 62.23 15.93 -0.82
C PHE A 18 60.90 16.66 -1.08
N TYR A 19 60.84 17.97 -0.87
CA TYR A 19 59.70 18.82 -1.29
C TYR A 19 59.67 19.10 -2.81
N GLY A 20 60.73 18.70 -3.53
CA GLY A 20 60.90 18.94 -4.97
C GLY A 20 60.31 17.88 -5.89
N VAL A 21 59.68 16.82 -5.37
CA VAL A 21 58.75 16.00 -6.16
C VAL A 21 57.40 16.71 -6.10
N ALA A 22 57.25 17.75 -6.91
CA ALA A 22 55.94 18.32 -7.17
C ALA A 22 55.05 17.17 -7.68
N GLN A 23 54.04 16.78 -6.89
CA GLN A 23 52.88 16.07 -7.41
C GLN A 23 52.37 16.94 -8.57
N THR A 24 52.55 16.49 -9.81
CA THR A 24 52.01 17.18 -10.98
C THR A 24 50.49 17.04 -10.92
N LYS A 25 49.81 17.96 -10.23
CA LYS A 25 48.35 18.05 -10.20
C LYS A 25 47.85 18.37 -11.61
N TYR A 26 47.13 17.42 -12.20
CA TYR A 26 46.48 17.61 -13.50
C TYR A 26 45.00 17.98 -13.37
N TRP A 27 44.39 17.82 -12.20
CA TRP A 27 43.06 18.37 -11.92
C TRP A 27 43.17 19.73 -11.24
N LYS A 28 42.29 20.64 -11.63
CA LYS A 28 42.13 21.94 -10.98
C LYS A 28 40.65 22.26 -10.84
N SER A 29 40.21 22.62 -9.63
CA SER A 29 38.83 23.07 -9.39
C SER A 29 38.48 24.26 -10.28
N ALA A 30 37.25 24.27 -10.80
CA ALA A 30 36.68 25.32 -11.63
C ALA A 30 35.29 25.70 -11.15
N GLU A 31 34.82 26.89 -11.54
CA GLU A 31 33.42 27.27 -11.34
C GLU A 31 32.57 26.79 -12.52
N LEU A 32 31.36 26.31 -12.23
CA LEU A 32 30.36 25.95 -13.24
C LEU A 32 29.92 27.21 -14.02
N GLY A 33 30.27 27.28 -15.31
CA GLY A 33 29.85 28.36 -16.20
C GLY A 33 28.37 28.25 -16.61
N ASN A 34 27.73 29.34 -17.05
CA ASN A 34 26.31 29.36 -17.42
C ASN A 34 25.93 28.39 -18.57
N ALA A 35 26.86 28.02 -19.46
CA ALA A 35 26.64 27.07 -20.54
C ALA A 35 26.69 25.60 -20.07
N ASP A 36 27.66 25.25 -19.21
CA ASP A 36 27.68 23.94 -18.56
C ASP A 36 26.47 23.80 -17.63
N LYS A 37 26.15 24.88 -16.91
CA LYS A 37 24.86 25.01 -16.25
C LYS A 37 23.71 24.74 -17.22
N HIS A 38 23.65 25.20 -18.47
CA HIS A 38 22.47 24.88 -19.31
C HIS A 38 22.29 23.41 -19.71
N ILE A 39 23.36 22.61 -19.76
CA ILE A 39 23.32 21.16 -20.06
C ILE A 39 23.15 20.37 -18.76
N THR A 40 23.88 20.77 -17.72
CA THR A 40 23.93 20.14 -16.40
C THR A 40 22.72 20.57 -15.52
N LEU A 41 22.21 21.80 -15.60
CA LEU A 41 20.96 22.31 -14.92
C LEU A 41 19.70 21.60 -15.41
N LYS A 42 19.71 20.99 -16.60
CA LYS A 42 18.57 20.17 -17.06
C LYS A 42 18.55 18.78 -16.42
N ARG A 43 19.64 18.36 -15.77
CA ARG A 43 19.88 16.97 -15.34
C ARG A 43 20.31 16.81 -13.89
N LEU A 44 20.83 17.84 -13.23
CA LEU A 44 21.52 17.74 -11.94
C LEU A 44 21.25 18.94 -11.05
N ASP A 45 21.20 18.70 -9.73
CA ASP A 45 21.17 19.77 -8.75
C ASP A 45 22.55 20.45 -8.74
N VAL A 46 22.63 21.57 -9.45
CA VAL A 46 23.89 22.31 -9.69
C VAL A 46 24.51 22.82 -8.39
N ALA A 47 23.78 22.86 -7.27
CA ALA A 47 24.36 23.16 -5.96
C ALA A 47 25.28 22.04 -5.44
N LYS A 48 25.05 20.79 -5.86
CA LYS A 48 25.73 19.60 -5.36
C LYS A 48 26.85 19.09 -6.27
N ALA A 49 26.78 19.38 -7.57
CA ALA A 49 27.84 19.02 -8.51
C ALA A 49 29.14 19.86 -8.36
N LYS A 50 30.29 19.28 -8.68
CA LYS A 50 31.60 19.97 -8.70
C LYS A 50 32.18 20.01 -10.11
N ALA A 51 32.94 21.07 -10.43
CA ALA A 51 33.58 21.21 -11.72
C ALA A 51 35.10 21.30 -11.64
N PHE A 52 35.77 20.70 -12.62
CA PHE A 52 37.22 20.64 -12.73
C PHE A 52 37.70 20.91 -14.16
N VAL A 53 38.94 21.38 -14.27
CA VAL A 53 39.67 21.48 -15.54
C VAL A 53 40.83 20.49 -15.49
N LEU A 54 40.97 19.72 -16.56
CA LEU A 54 42.01 18.72 -16.72
C LEU A 54 43.18 19.24 -17.58
N ASN A 55 44.41 19.05 -17.10
CA ASN A 55 45.59 19.12 -17.95
C ASN A 55 45.77 17.80 -18.69
N GLU A 56 45.10 17.66 -19.84
CA GLU A 56 45.06 16.43 -20.62
C GLU A 56 46.45 15.92 -21.05
N VAL A 57 47.41 16.82 -21.28
CA VAL A 57 48.78 16.45 -21.69
C VAL A 57 49.50 15.72 -20.55
N VAL A 58 49.45 16.28 -19.34
CA VAL A 58 50.09 15.69 -18.16
C VAL A 58 49.39 14.39 -17.77
N PHE A 59 48.06 14.36 -17.86
CA PHE A 59 47.28 13.16 -17.57
C PHE A 59 47.60 12.00 -18.53
N ARG A 60 47.63 12.25 -19.85
CA ARG A 60 47.99 11.22 -20.84
C ARG A 60 49.43 10.74 -20.69
N GLN A 61 50.36 11.63 -20.34
CA GLN A 61 51.74 11.23 -20.02
C GLN A 61 51.78 10.27 -18.82
N ARG A 62 50.95 10.51 -17.80
CA ARG A 62 50.81 9.60 -16.66
C ARG A 62 50.23 8.26 -17.08
N LEU A 63 49.17 8.25 -17.91
CA LEU A 63 48.58 7.00 -18.41
C LEU A 63 49.51 6.20 -19.32
N ASN A 64 50.36 6.85 -20.12
CA ASN A 64 51.34 6.13 -20.96
C ASN A 64 52.40 5.38 -20.14
N THR A 65 52.51 5.64 -18.83
CA THR A 65 53.36 4.87 -17.92
C THR A 65 52.65 3.66 -17.30
N VAL A 66 51.33 3.54 -17.48
CA VAL A 66 50.52 2.40 -17.04
C VAL A 66 50.84 1.24 -17.98
N SER A 67 51.51 0.21 -17.46
CA SER A 67 51.81 -1.03 -18.18
C SER A 67 50.83 -2.14 -17.80
N THR A 68 50.71 -3.18 -18.62
CA THR A 68 49.92 -4.40 -18.35
C THR A 68 50.53 -5.32 -17.28
N SER A 69 51.50 -4.85 -16.48
CA SER A 69 52.18 -5.63 -15.44
C SER A 69 52.13 -4.92 -14.08
N ASP A 70 52.13 -5.70 -12.99
CA ASP A 70 51.94 -5.39 -11.53
C ASP A 70 52.78 -4.24 -10.91
N SER A 71 53.36 -3.33 -11.68
CA SER A 71 53.93 -2.09 -11.14
C SER A 71 52.83 -1.10 -10.72
N ALA A 72 52.95 -0.48 -9.55
CA ALA A 72 51.98 0.48 -9.01
C ALA A 72 51.63 1.63 -9.99
N ASN A 73 50.48 1.50 -10.66
CA ASN A 73 50.00 2.39 -11.72
C ASN A 73 49.01 3.42 -11.13
N ILE A 74 49.53 4.32 -10.29
CA ILE A 74 48.68 5.23 -9.51
C ILE A 74 48.16 6.41 -10.36
N VAL A 75 46.84 6.57 -10.44
CA VAL A 75 46.13 7.69 -11.09
C VAL A 75 45.17 8.34 -10.08
N TYR A 76 44.96 9.64 -10.19
CA TYR A 76 44.15 10.44 -9.26
C TYR A 76 42.89 10.96 -9.96
N PHE A 77 41.75 10.89 -9.28
CA PHE A 77 40.47 11.44 -9.75
C PHE A 77 39.82 12.30 -8.67
N PRO A 78 39.12 13.38 -9.05
CA PRO A 78 38.29 14.13 -8.11
C PRO A 78 37.10 13.29 -7.63
N ASP A 79 36.71 13.50 -6.37
CA ASP A 79 35.47 12.98 -5.78
C ASP A 79 34.36 14.06 -5.75
N GLU A 80 33.16 13.66 -5.34
CA GLU A 80 31.97 14.51 -5.23
C GLU A 80 32.14 15.67 -4.23
N ASN A 81 33.10 15.57 -3.31
CA ASN A 81 33.40 16.59 -2.30
C ASN A 81 34.52 17.54 -2.73
N GLY A 82 35.21 17.27 -3.84
CA GLY A 82 36.34 18.07 -4.30
C GLY A 82 37.73 17.54 -3.94
N GLY A 83 37.81 16.41 -3.24
CA GLY A 83 39.06 15.73 -2.90
C GLY A 83 39.63 14.94 -4.07
N GLU A 84 40.96 14.74 -4.11
CA GLU A 84 41.60 13.83 -5.08
C GLU A 84 41.79 12.45 -4.45
N LYS A 85 41.25 11.41 -5.07
CA LYS A 85 41.38 10.00 -4.66
C LYS A 85 42.34 9.25 -5.58
N ALA A 86 43.14 8.35 -5.01
CA ALA A 86 44.18 7.62 -5.72
C ALA A 86 43.73 6.19 -6.04
N TYR A 87 43.94 5.76 -7.28
CA TYR A 87 43.54 4.45 -7.79
C TYR A 87 44.74 3.74 -8.40
N ASN A 88 44.85 2.44 -8.15
CA ASN A 88 45.75 1.56 -8.89
C ASN A 88 45.02 1.08 -10.15
N VAL A 89 45.50 1.49 -11.33
CA VAL A 89 44.77 1.35 -12.59
C VAL A 89 45.43 0.38 -13.55
N VAL A 90 44.62 -0.41 -14.24
CA VAL A 90 45.02 -1.28 -15.34
C VAL A 90 44.21 -0.97 -16.61
N GLU A 91 44.78 -1.23 -17.77
CA GLU A 91 44.08 -1.09 -19.05
C GLU A 91 43.05 -2.23 -19.19
N ALA A 92 41.80 -1.88 -19.45
CA ALA A 92 40.67 -2.79 -19.66
C ALA A 92 40.00 -2.41 -20.98
N ASN A 93 40.62 -2.81 -22.09
CA ASN A 93 40.25 -2.32 -23.41
C ASN A 93 38.95 -2.99 -23.88
N VAL A 94 37.94 -2.18 -24.20
CA VAL A 94 36.68 -2.65 -24.81
C VAL A 94 36.88 -3.02 -26.28
N PHE A 95 37.93 -2.51 -26.92
CA PHE A 95 38.20 -2.81 -28.33
C PHE A 95 38.94 -4.14 -28.48
N SER A 96 38.49 -4.94 -29.45
CA SER A 96 39.31 -6.04 -29.98
C SER A 96 40.72 -5.55 -30.37
N PRO A 97 41.74 -6.43 -30.32
CA PRO A 97 43.11 -6.09 -30.67
C PRO A 97 43.28 -5.46 -32.07
N GLU A 98 42.41 -5.80 -33.02
CA GLU A 98 42.34 -5.25 -34.37
C GLU A 98 41.87 -3.80 -34.37
N LEU A 99 40.74 -3.51 -33.70
CA LEU A 99 40.15 -2.18 -33.65
C LEU A 99 41.03 -1.22 -32.83
N ALA A 100 41.62 -1.70 -31.73
CA ALA A 100 42.57 -0.95 -30.91
C ALA A 100 43.80 -0.48 -31.72
N ARG A 101 44.28 -1.30 -32.68
CA ARG A 101 45.37 -0.92 -33.59
C ARG A 101 44.97 0.17 -34.58
N LYS A 102 43.71 0.16 -35.06
CA LYS A 102 43.16 1.19 -35.95
C LYS A 102 42.98 2.53 -35.20
N TYR A 103 42.57 2.49 -33.93
CA TYR A 103 42.23 3.65 -33.10
C TYR A 103 42.96 3.71 -31.75
N PRO A 104 44.30 3.82 -31.72
CA PRO A 104 45.11 3.66 -30.49
C PRO A 104 44.94 4.76 -29.44
N ASN A 105 44.23 5.85 -29.77
CA ASN A 105 43.99 6.97 -28.87
C ASN A 105 42.67 6.86 -28.09
N ILE A 106 41.90 5.80 -28.30
CA ILE A 106 40.67 5.47 -27.57
C ILE A 106 41.00 4.25 -26.71
N LYS A 107 40.86 4.40 -25.39
CA LYS A 107 41.21 3.37 -24.41
C LYS A 107 40.24 3.38 -23.24
N SER A 108 40.15 2.26 -22.55
CA SER A 108 39.40 2.10 -21.31
C SER A 108 40.25 1.47 -20.23
N TYR A 109 39.93 1.79 -18.99
CA TYR A 109 40.70 1.45 -17.81
C TYR A 109 39.78 1.11 -16.65
N LYS A 110 40.29 0.28 -15.75
CA LYS A 110 39.65 -0.02 -14.47
C LYS A 110 40.67 0.02 -13.33
N GLY A 111 40.23 0.27 -12.10
CA GLY A 111 41.15 0.34 -10.97
C GLY A 111 40.49 0.32 -9.59
N THR A 112 41.28 -0.08 -8.60
CA THR A 112 40.93 -0.13 -7.17
C THR A 112 41.47 1.09 -6.44
N GLY A 113 40.72 1.57 -5.44
CA GLY A 113 41.16 2.62 -4.53
C GLY A 113 42.35 2.17 -3.68
N ILE A 114 43.30 3.07 -3.47
CA ILE A 114 44.49 2.79 -2.63
C ILE A 114 44.20 3.07 -1.16
N ASP A 115 43.41 4.11 -0.89
CA ASP A 115 42.95 4.44 0.46
C ASP A 115 41.82 3.50 0.90
N ASP A 116 41.03 3.03 -0.05
CA ASP A 116 39.91 2.13 0.19
C ASP A 116 39.77 1.12 -0.95
N PRO A 117 40.15 -0.15 -0.76
CA PRO A 117 40.04 -1.19 -1.78
C PRO A 117 38.60 -1.46 -2.25
N SER A 118 37.58 -1.16 -1.43
CA SER A 118 36.18 -1.34 -1.82
C SER A 118 35.73 -0.33 -2.89
N ARG A 119 36.48 0.76 -3.07
CA ARG A 119 36.15 1.78 -4.06
C ARG A 119 36.76 1.40 -5.41
N THR A 120 35.91 1.22 -6.41
CA THR A 120 36.34 0.85 -7.76
C THR A 120 36.04 1.99 -8.74
N ILE A 121 36.86 2.13 -9.77
CA ILE A 121 36.67 3.09 -10.85
C ILE A 121 36.80 2.41 -12.20
N VAL A 122 35.87 2.71 -13.11
CA VAL A 122 36.06 2.51 -14.54
C VAL A 122 36.07 3.85 -15.25
N PHE A 123 36.91 3.98 -16.28
CA PHE A 123 36.93 5.20 -17.07
C PHE A 123 37.43 4.99 -18.49
N SER A 124 36.88 5.78 -19.40
CA SER A 124 37.30 5.84 -20.80
C SER A 124 38.11 7.09 -21.07
N VAL A 125 39.06 6.98 -22.01
CA VAL A 125 39.93 8.10 -22.43
C VAL A 125 39.96 8.13 -23.95
N SER A 126 39.55 9.25 -24.53
CA SER A 126 39.49 9.46 -25.98
C SER A 126 39.86 10.90 -26.34
N PRO A 127 40.02 11.26 -27.63
CA PRO A 127 40.20 12.65 -28.04
C PRO A 127 39.05 13.58 -27.61
N LYS A 128 37.85 13.05 -27.30
CA LYS A 128 36.72 13.85 -26.79
C LYS A 128 36.92 14.25 -25.33
N GLY A 129 37.55 13.40 -24.53
CA GLY A 129 37.79 13.64 -23.11
C GLY A 129 37.82 12.35 -22.30
N ILE A 130 37.47 12.47 -21.03
CA ILE A 130 37.35 11.37 -20.07
C ILE A 130 35.91 11.24 -19.60
N GLN A 131 35.44 10.02 -19.43
CA GLN A 131 34.23 9.73 -18.68
C GLN A 131 34.54 8.65 -17.65
N SER A 132 34.05 8.80 -16.42
CA SER A 132 34.25 7.81 -15.36
C SER A 132 32.96 7.46 -14.64
N MET A 133 33.01 6.32 -13.95
CA MET A 133 32.02 5.79 -13.03
C MET A 133 32.79 5.21 -11.84
N VAL A 134 32.46 5.66 -10.64
CA VAL A 134 33.08 5.24 -9.38
C VAL A 134 31.99 4.59 -8.52
N MET A 135 32.19 3.32 -8.21
CA MET A 135 31.32 2.54 -7.33
C MET A 135 31.99 2.40 -5.97
N ASP A 136 31.24 2.64 -4.90
CA ASP A 136 31.73 2.56 -3.52
C ASP A 136 30.61 2.00 -2.64
N PRO A 137 30.63 0.71 -2.25
CA PRO A 137 29.54 0.09 -1.49
C PRO A 137 29.40 0.67 -0.07
N LYS A 138 30.34 1.50 0.38
CA LYS A 138 30.26 2.22 1.66
C LYS A 138 29.54 3.57 1.55
N LYS A 139 29.20 4.00 0.34
CA LYS A 139 28.51 5.26 0.07
C LYS A 139 27.27 5.02 -0.75
N GLU A 140 26.27 5.85 -0.53
CA GLU A 140 25.06 5.82 -1.35
C GLU A 140 25.30 6.44 -2.73
N GLY A 141 24.90 5.69 -3.75
CA GLY A 141 24.86 6.13 -5.14
C GLY A 141 26.23 6.18 -5.82
N THR A 142 26.22 5.95 -7.13
CA THR A 142 27.43 5.94 -7.96
C THR A 142 27.84 7.35 -8.37
N VAL A 143 29.15 7.61 -8.39
CA VAL A 143 29.72 8.91 -8.76
C VAL A 143 30.18 8.89 -10.23
N PHE A 144 29.63 9.81 -11.01
CA PHE A 144 29.93 9.96 -12.43
C PHE A 144 30.76 11.22 -12.69
N MET A 145 31.63 11.15 -13.71
CA MET A 145 32.35 12.31 -14.22
C MET A 145 32.20 12.41 -15.73
N GLU A 146 31.82 13.59 -16.21
CA GLU A 146 31.55 13.86 -17.62
C GLU A 146 32.08 15.21 -18.06
N LYS A 147 32.36 15.37 -19.36
CA LYS A 147 32.85 16.64 -19.92
C LYS A 147 31.67 17.47 -20.44
N GLY A 148 31.51 18.68 -19.88
CA GLY A 148 30.55 19.69 -20.33
C GLY A 148 30.98 20.40 -21.62
N GLU A 149 30.07 21.20 -22.21
CA GLU A 149 30.32 21.93 -23.47
C GLU A 149 31.44 22.96 -23.36
N SER A 150 31.68 23.57 -22.20
CA SER A 150 32.79 24.52 -22.02
C SER A 150 34.16 23.83 -21.94
N GLY A 151 34.19 22.49 -21.93
CA GLY A 151 35.39 21.68 -21.73
C GLY A 151 35.77 21.45 -20.27
N THR A 152 34.93 21.90 -19.32
CA THR A 152 35.04 21.53 -17.89
C THR A 152 34.50 20.12 -17.65
N TYR A 153 35.03 19.44 -16.64
CA TYR A 153 34.55 18.14 -16.18
C TYR A 153 33.63 18.33 -14.98
N VAL A 154 32.44 17.78 -15.03
CA VAL A 154 31.44 17.80 -13.97
C VAL A 154 31.47 16.46 -13.25
N VAL A 155 31.62 16.48 -11.93
CA VAL A 155 31.54 15.32 -11.04
C VAL A 155 30.26 15.43 -10.23
N TYR A 156 29.48 14.35 -10.20
CA TYR A 156 28.20 14.31 -9.52
C TYR A 156 27.84 12.90 -9.06
N ASN A 157 26.99 12.79 -8.04
CA ASN A 157 26.41 11.53 -7.60
C ASN A 157 25.06 11.32 -8.31
N ALA A 158 24.77 10.08 -8.72
CA ALA A 158 23.52 9.68 -9.36
C ALA A 158 22.27 10.13 -8.58
N LYS A 159 22.31 10.09 -7.25
CA LYS A 159 21.17 10.45 -6.39
C LYS A 159 20.82 11.94 -6.40
N ASP A 160 21.73 12.80 -6.87
CA ASP A 160 21.55 14.26 -6.92
C ASP A 160 21.04 14.76 -8.29
N ARG A 161 20.55 13.86 -9.14
CA ARG A 161 19.94 14.20 -10.44
C ARG A 161 18.60 14.93 -10.25
N LEU A 162 18.37 15.96 -11.07
CA LEU A 162 17.10 16.71 -11.10
C LEU A 162 16.12 16.04 -12.06
N SER A 163 14.86 15.98 -11.63
CA SER A 163 13.72 15.44 -12.36
C SER A 163 13.52 16.07 -13.74
N LYS A 164 13.26 15.23 -14.75
CA LYS A 164 12.49 15.61 -15.94
C LYS A 164 11.35 14.62 -16.12
N LYS A 165 10.18 15.09 -16.59
CA LYS A 165 9.14 14.19 -17.10
C LYS A 165 9.68 13.55 -18.38
N ILE A 166 9.84 12.24 -18.36
CA ILE A 166 10.31 11.44 -19.47
C ILE A 166 9.13 10.53 -19.85
N ASP A 167 8.79 10.45 -21.13
CA ASP A 167 7.87 9.43 -21.66
C ASP A 167 8.71 8.47 -22.51
N PHE A 168 9.13 7.34 -21.93
CA PHE A 168 9.73 6.20 -22.64
C PHE A 168 8.68 5.15 -22.92
N ILE A 169 8.82 4.44 -24.04
CA ILE A 169 8.08 3.21 -24.28
C ILE A 169 9.07 2.21 -24.87
N CYS A 170 9.62 1.31 -24.05
CA CYS A 170 10.34 0.14 -24.58
C CYS A 170 9.33 -0.82 -25.23
N LYS A 171 9.68 -1.35 -26.39
CA LYS A 171 8.85 -2.29 -27.14
C LYS A 171 9.63 -3.57 -27.31
N THR A 172 9.09 -4.70 -26.85
CA THR A 172 9.66 -6.03 -27.11
C THR A 172 8.54 -6.99 -27.51
N ASN A 173 8.92 -8.11 -28.13
CA ASN A 173 7.97 -9.19 -28.42
C ASN A 173 8.21 -10.31 -27.38
N PRO A 174 7.35 -10.45 -26.36
CA PRO A 174 7.61 -11.37 -25.26
C PRO A 174 7.57 -12.81 -25.77
N LYS A 175 8.59 -13.59 -25.40
CA LYS A 175 8.51 -15.04 -25.39
C LYS A 175 8.75 -15.46 -23.95
N VAL A 176 7.69 -15.91 -23.30
CA VAL A 176 7.73 -16.43 -21.93
C VAL A 176 8.69 -17.63 -21.91
N LEU A 177 9.83 -17.47 -21.26
CA LEU A 177 10.54 -18.61 -20.69
C LEU A 177 9.89 -18.83 -19.33
N GLU A 178 9.14 -19.93 -19.19
CA GLU A 178 8.60 -20.35 -17.90
C GLU A 178 9.79 -20.60 -16.94
N VAL A 179 9.90 -19.77 -15.90
CA VAL A 179 10.79 -20.03 -14.78
C VAL A 179 10.16 -21.18 -13.98
N GLN A 180 10.88 -22.27 -13.78
CA GLN A 180 10.46 -23.31 -12.85
C GLN A 180 10.71 -22.83 -11.42
N ASN A 181 9.71 -22.96 -10.55
CA ASN A 181 9.83 -22.65 -9.13
C ASN A 181 10.91 -23.50 -8.42
N ALA A 182 11.55 -22.85 -7.46
CA ALA A 182 12.35 -23.40 -6.36
C ALA A 182 13.53 -24.30 -6.77
N SER A 183 14.65 -23.65 -7.04
CA SER A 183 15.98 -24.22 -6.83
C SER A 183 16.77 -23.14 -6.11
N THR A 184 17.53 -23.50 -5.07
CA THR A 184 18.66 -22.69 -4.53
C THR A 184 19.65 -22.48 -5.67
N ALA A 185 19.33 -21.55 -6.55
CA ALA A 185 19.92 -21.49 -7.86
C ALA A 185 21.24 -20.75 -7.71
N LYS A 186 22.33 -21.51 -7.77
CA LYS A 186 23.68 -21.00 -7.90
C LYS A 186 23.68 -19.85 -8.92
N LEU A 187 24.00 -18.63 -8.48
CA LEU A 187 23.89 -17.44 -9.32
C LEU A 187 25.09 -17.33 -10.27
N VAL A 188 26.00 -16.40 -10.01
CA VAL A 188 27.26 -16.24 -10.74
C VAL A 188 28.38 -16.67 -9.80
N ASP A 189 28.50 -17.98 -9.60
CA ASP A 189 29.46 -18.59 -8.67
C ASP A 189 30.40 -19.61 -9.36
N ASP A 190 30.41 -19.63 -10.69
CA ASP A 190 31.09 -20.62 -11.51
C ASP A 190 32.54 -20.25 -11.88
N GLN A 191 33.07 -19.20 -11.25
CA GLN A 191 34.43 -18.69 -11.43
C GLN A 191 34.77 -18.42 -12.90
N SER A 192 33.80 -17.90 -13.65
CA SER A 192 33.93 -17.67 -15.08
C SER A 192 33.44 -16.28 -15.50
N LEU A 193 34.28 -15.55 -16.23
CA LEU A 193 33.90 -14.33 -16.93
C LEU A 193 33.59 -14.66 -18.40
N ARG A 194 32.38 -14.36 -18.86
CA ARG A 194 31.93 -14.65 -20.22
C ARG A 194 32.12 -13.42 -21.11
N LYS A 195 33.02 -13.51 -22.08
CA LYS A 195 33.30 -12.44 -23.03
C LYS A 195 32.52 -12.62 -24.34
N PHE A 196 31.66 -11.67 -24.68
CA PHE A 196 30.88 -11.67 -25.92
C PHE A 196 31.38 -10.61 -26.90
N ARG A 197 31.46 -10.98 -28.18
CA ARG A 197 31.81 -10.05 -29.26
C ARG A 197 30.59 -9.21 -29.61
N VAL A 198 30.67 -7.90 -29.41
CA VAL A 198 29.58 -6.97 -29.69
C VAL A 198 29.81 -6.18 -30.97
N ALA A 199 28.78 -6.10 -31.83
CA ALA A 199 28.73 -5.25 -33.01
C ALA A 199 27.78 -4.08 -32.77
N ILE A 200 28.34 -2.88 -32.57
CA ILE A 200 27.54 -1.65 -32.40
C ILE A 200 27.48 -0.88 -33.72
N ALA A 201 26.30 -0.83 -34.32
CA ALA A 201 26.02 0.07 -35.43
C ALA A 201 25.72 1.48 -34.90
N ALA A 202 26.02 2.52 -35.68
CA ALA A 202 25.71 3.90 -35.33
C ALA A 202 25.09 4.63 -36.52
N SER A 203 23.94 5.26 -36.29
CA SER A 203 23.27 6.08 -37.31
C SER A 203 24.10 7.31 -37.69
N GLY A 204 23.76 7.92 -38.82
CA GLY A 204 24.33 9.18 -39.27
C GLY A 204 24.09 10.29 -38.25
N GLU A 205 22.88 10.35 -37.66
CA GLU A 205 22.48 11.33 -36.65
C GLU A 205 23.28 11.16 -35.36
N TYR A 206 23.46 9.92 -34.87
CA TYR A 206 24.29 9.64 -33.70
C TYR A 206 25.74 10.08 -33.93
N THR A 207 26.27 9.78 -35.11
CA THR A 207 27.63 10.17 -35.47
C THR A 207 27.77 11.67 -35.59
N GLU A 208 26.80 12.37 -36.17
CA GLU A 208 26.74 13.83 -36.26
C GLU A 208 26.72 14.48 -34.87
N PHE A 209 25.84 14.01 -33.97
CA PHE A 209 25.74 14.48 -32.59
C PHE A 209 27.10 14.43 -31.86
N HIS A 210 27.87 13.37 -32.10
CA HIS A 210 29.18 13.23 -31.47
C HIS A 210 30.33 13.94 -32.19
N GLY A 211 30.08 14.65 -33.29
CA GLY A 211 31.06 15.47 -34.01
C GLY A 211 31.38 14.96 -35.42
N GLY A 212 30.50 14.17 -36.03
CA GLY A 212 30.48 13.86 -37.46
C GLY A 212 31.58 12.93 -37.99
N THR A 213 32.35 12.28 -37.11
CA THR A 213 33.42 11.37 -37.53
C THR A 213 33.30 10.01 -36.87
N LYS A 214 33.73 8.95 -37.57
CA LYS A 214 33.78 7.59 -37.03
C LYS A 214 34.57 7.50 -35.73
N THR A 215 35.69 8.21 -35.64
CA THR A 215 36.53 8.26 -34.42
C THR A 215 35.77 8.81 -33.23
N ASN A 216 34.95 9.85 -33.42
CA ASN A 216 34.18 10.46 -32.35
C ASN A 216 32.98 9.59 -31.92
N ALA A 217 32.32 8.91 -32.87
CA ALA A 217 31.30 7.93 -32.58
C ALA A 217 31.88 6.74 -31.80
N LEU A 218 32.99 6.16 -32.25
CA LEU A 218 33.72 5.10 -31.54
C LEU A 218 34.15 5.50 -30.13
N ALA A 219 34.57 6.76 -29.95
CA ALA A 219 34.92 7.28 -28.64
C ALA A 219 33.73 7.31 -27.67
N ALA A 220 32.53 7.62 -28.17
CA ALA A 220 31.30 7.60 -27.39
C ALA A 220 30.83 6.17 -27.09
N ILE A 221 30.79 5.29 -28.11
CA ILE A 221 30.47 3.85 -27.94
C ILE A 221 31.39 3.20 -26.89
N ASN A 222 32.70 3.49 -26.96
CA ASN A 222 33.67 3.01 -25.98
C ASN A 222 33.34 3.48 -24.56
N ALA A 223 32.91 4.73 -24.38
CA ALA A 223 32.56 5.26 -23.08
C ALA A 223 31.33 4.56 -22.50
N THR A 224 30.27 4.40 -23.30
CA THR A 224 29.05 3.67 -22.93
C THR A 224 29.36 2.23 -22.53
N LEU A 225 30.03 1.46 -23.39
CA LEU A 225 30.35 0.06 -23.09
C LEU A 225 31.31 -0.10 -21.90
N THR A 226 32.14 0.89 -21.60
CA THR A 226 33.00 0.85 -20.39
C THR A 226 32.17 0.87 -19.11
N ARG A 227 31.06 1.64 -19.09
CA ARG A 227 30.14 1.71 -17.94
C ARG A 227 29.22 0.50 -17.89
N VAL A 228 28.67 0.08 -19.03
CA VAL A 228 27.84 -1.14 -19.13
C VAL A 228 28.61 -2.37 -18.65
N ASN A 229 29.86 -2.56 -19.11
CA ASN A 229 30.70 -3.66 -18.65
C ASN A 229 30.98 -3.62 -17.15
N ALA A 230 30.99 -2.44 -16.50
CA ALA A 230 31.22 -2.36 -15.06
C ALA A 230 30.09 -3.02 -14.27
N VAL A 231 28.84 -2.81 -14.69
CA VAL A 231 27.67 -3.46 -14.11
C VAL A 231 27.60 -4.93 -14.53
N PHE A 232 27.83 -5.23 -15.81
CA PHE A 232 27.70 -6.59 -16.33
C PHE A 232 28.77 -7.54 -15.78
N GLU A 233 30.01 -7.05 -15.60
CA GLU A 233 31.08 -7.82 -14.97
C GLU A 233 30.76 -8.09 -13.49
N ARG A 234 30.11 -7.16 -12.79
CA ARG A 234 29.76 -7.27 -11.36
C ARG A 234 28.56 -8.18 -11.11
N ASP A 235 27.46 -7.98 -11.84
CA ASP A 235 26.16 -8.59 -11.52
C ASP A 235 25.84 -9.87 -12.31
N ILE A 236 26.45 -10.09 -13.47
CA ILE A 236 26.12 -11.24 -14.33
C ILE A 236 27.35 -11.97 -14.90
N GLY A 237 28.57 -11.57 -14.51
CA GLY A 237 29.80 -12.20 -14.98
C GLY A 237 30.01 -12.09 -16.50
N VAL A 238 29.56 -11.00 -17.12
CA VAL A 238 29.63 -10.77 -18.58
C VAL A 238 30.49 -9.56 -18.91
N THR A 239 31.32 -9.67 -19.94
CA THR A 239 32.06 -8.54 -20.52
C THR A 239 31.86 -8.46 -22.04
N LEU A 240 31.67 -7.26 -22.57
CA LEU A 240 31.43 -7.01 -23.99
C LEU A 240 32.69 -6.46 -24.67
N GLU A 241 33.11 -7.07 -25.79
CA GLU A 241 34.26 -6.67 -26.59
C GLU A 241 33.83 -6.25 -28.01
N LEU A 242 34.16 -5.02 -28.41
CA LEU A 242 33.85 -4.50 -29.75
C LEU A 242 34.67 -5.20 -30.83
N ILE A 243 33.97 -5.69 -31.85
CA ILE A 243 34.57 -6.39 -32.98
C ILE A 243 35.53 -5.51 -33.81
N GLY A 244 36.45 -6.16 -34.53
CA GLY A 244 37.49 -5.48 -35.32
C GLY A 244 36.96 -4.58 -36.43
N ASP A 245 35.74 -4.85 -36.90
CA ASP A 245 35.09 -4.21 -38.05
C ASP A 245 33.90 -3.31 -37.67
N THR A 246 33.75 -2.95 -36.39
CA THR A 246 32.72 -2.00 -35.93
C THR A 246 32.73 -0.70 -36.73
N ASP A 247 33.91 -0.21 -37.16
CA ASP A 247 34.03 1.02 -37.94
C ASP A 247 33.33 0.95 -39.32
N GLN A 248 32.99 -0.24 -39.81
CA GLN A 248 32.26 -0.43 -41.08
C GLN A 248 30.76 -0.14 -40.96
N VAL A 249 30.19 -0.25 -39.76
CA VAL A 249 28.75 -0.04 -39.47
C VAL A 249 28.46 1.28 -38.74
N ILE A 250 29.43 2.20 -38.77
CA ILE A 250 29.27 3.58 -38.32
C ILE A 250 29.09 4.47 -39.55
N TYR A 251 27.91 5.08 -39.65
CA TYR A 251 27.54 5.95 -40.76
C TYR A 251 27.73 7.41 -40.36
N THR A 252 28.28 8.24 -41.25
CA THR A 252 28.61 9.65 -40.96
C THR A 252 27.65 10.65 -41.60
N ASP A 253 26.72 10.18 -42.42
CA ASP A 253 25.80 10.99 -43.20
C ASP A 253 24.37 10.46 -43.00
N PRO A 254 23.50 11.20 -42.27
CA PRO A 254 22.12 10.82 -42.00
C PRO A 254 21.30 10.47 -43.25
N ASP A 255 21.59 11.10 -44.40
CA ASP A 255 20.80 10.90 -45.62
C ASP A 255 21.14 9.57 -46.32
N THR A 256 22.23 8.91 -45.96
CA THR A 256 22.77 7.74 -46.67
C THR A 256 22.89 6.48 -45.82
N ASP A 257 22.54 6.57 -44.54
CA ASP A 257 22.55 5.42 -43.65
C ASP A 257 21.36 4.47 -43.93
N PRO A 258 21.38 3.24 -43.43
CA PRO A 258 20.32 2.26 -43.69
C PRO A 258 19.09 2.39 -42.77
N PHE A 259 19.02 3.39 -41.87
CA PHE A 259 18.12 3.42 -40.71
C PHE A 259 16.92 4.36 -40.90
N THR A 260 16.07 4.08 -41.89
CA THR A 260 14.94 4.96 -42.26
C THR A 260 13.63 4.70 -41.49
N GLY A 261 13.67 4.03 -40.33
CA GLY A 261 12.55 3.88 -39.39
C GLY A 261 12.12 2.45 -39.03
N GLY A 262 12.61 1.43 -39.76
CA GLY A 262 12.43 0.02 -39.41
C GLY A 262 13.58 -0.51 -38.55
N LEU A 263 13.95 0.24 -37.51
CA LEU A 263 15.27 0.17 -36.86
C LEU A 263 15.70 -1.26 -36.52
N SER A 264 14.91 -2.04 -35.79
CA SER A 264 15.27 -3.43 -35.44
C SER A 264 15.60 -4.31 -36.66
N SER A 265 14.72 -4.33 -37.66
CA SER A 265 14.92 -5.12 -38.89
C SER A 265 16.10 -4.61 -39.73
N GLN A 266 16.30 -3.29 -39.74
CA GLN A 266 17.36 -2.63 -40.50
C GLN A 266 18.72 -2.84 -39.85
N THR A 267 18.82 -2.77 -38.52
CA THR A 267 20.02 -3.12 -37.76
C THR A 267 20.39 -4.57 -38.00
N GLN A 268 19.44 -5.50 -37.85
CA GLN A 268 19.71 -6.92 -38.08
C GLN A 268 20.24 -7.13 -39.51
N SER A 269 19.53 -6.64 -40.53
CA SER A 269 19.96 -6.75 -41.93
C SER A 269 21.34 -6.11 -42.19
N THR A 270 21.62 -4.97 -41.58
CA THR A 270 22.89 -4.25 -41.75
C THR A 270 24.04 -5.03 -41.13
N LEU A 271 23.90 -5.50 -39.90
CA LEU A 271 24.92 -6.29 -39.22
C LEU A 271 25.14 -7.63 -39.94
N THR A 272 24.07 -8.34 -40.31
CA THR A 272 24.17 -9.59 -41.08
C THR A 272 24.91 -9.40 -42.42
N SER A 273 24.63 -8.30 -43.14
CA SER A 273 25.19 -8.09 -44.49
C SER A 273 26.60 -7.48 -44.52
N VAL A 274 26.93 -6.62 -43.57
CA VAL A 274 28.22 -5.92 -43.52
C VAL A 274 29.24 -6.68 -42.67
N ILE A 275 28.83 -7.17 -41.50
CA ILE A 275 29.71 -7.83 -40.55
C ILE A 275 29.68 -9.35 -40.73
N GLY A 276 28.51 -9.94 -40.98
CA GLY A 276 28.32 -11.39 -41.02
C GLY A 276 28.03 -11.98 -39.63
N GLU A 277 27.03 -12.84 -39.53
CA GLU A 277 26.52 -13.38 -38.26
C GLU A 277 27.60 -14.11 -37.45
N GLU A 278 28.55 -14.79 -38.10
CA GLU A 278 29.61 -15.53 -37.41
C GLU A 278 30.62 -14.63 -36.67
N ASN A 279 30.64 -13.34 -37.00
CA ASN A 279 31.66 -12.39 -36.53
C ASN A 279 31.23 -11.61 -35.28
N TYR A 280 29.99 -11.76 -34.81
CA TYR A 280 29.49 -11.15 -33.58
C TYR A 280 28.52 -12.07 -32.84
N ASP A 281 28.45 -11.90 -31.53
CA ASP A 281 27.61 -12.67 -30.62
C ASP A 281 26.37 -11.86 -30.20
N ILE A 282 26.51 -10.54 -30.13
CA ILE A 282 25.45 -9.57 -29.82
C ILE A 282 25.60 -8.35 -30.74
N GLY A 283 24.49 -7.82 -31.23
CA GLY A 283 24.44 -6.68 -32.13
C GLY A 283 23.40 -5.67 -31.68
N HIS A 284 23.73 -4.39 -31.81
CA HIS A 284 22.92 -3.29 -31.29
C HIS A 284 23.12 -2.01 -32.13
N LEU A 285 22.09 -1.19 -32.28
CA LEU A 285 22.17 0.13 -32.93
C LEU A 285 22.09 1.26 -31.91
N PHE A 286 23.04 2.19 -31.95
CA PHE A 286 22.93 3.49 -31.30
C PHE A 286 22.45 4.53 -32.30
N ASN A 287 21.30 5.13 -31.99
CA ASN A 287 20.61 6.09 -32.83
C ASN A 287 20.37 7.40 -32.06
N GLN A 288 20.38 8.53 -32.77
CA GLN A 288 19.99 9.83 -32.22
C GLN A 288 18.77 10.34 -32.95
N LYS A 289 17.80 10.84 -32.20
CA LYS A 289 16.64 11.52 -32.77
C LYS A 289 16.12 12.57 -31.79
N ASP A 290 15.86 13.77 -32.30
CA ASP A 290 15.33 14.86 -31.51
C ASP A 290 13.99 14.49 -30.85
N ASN A 291 13.87 14.81 -29.57
CA ASN A 291 12.70 14.51 -28.72
C ASN A 291 12.30 13.01 -28.73
N ALA A 292 13.26 12.11 -28.95
CA ALA A 292 13.06 10.68 -28.81
C ALA A 292 13.77 10.15 -27.57
N LEU A 293 13.11 9.21 -26.91
CA LEU A 293 13.67 8.30 -25.94
C LEU A 293 12.90 6.98 -26.18
N ASP A 294 13.56 6.03 -26.85
CA ASP A 294 12.96 4.82 -27.42
C ASP A 294 14.01 3.70 -27.45
N GLY A 295 13.57 2.48 -27.22
CA GLY A 295 14.42 1.32 -27.02
C GLY A 295 13.69 0.05 -27.40
N ASN A 296 14.44 -0.90 -27.97
CA ASN A 296 13.89 -2.18 -28.39
C ASN A 296 15.00 -3.22 -28.47
N SER A 297 14.95 -4.23 -27.61
CA SER A 297 15.88 -5.36 -27.63
C SER A 297 15.68 -6.32 -28.81
N GLY A 298 14.59 -6.16 -29.56
CA GLY A 298 14.12 -7.02 -30.63
C GLY A 298 13.46 -8.28 -30.10
N PHE A 299 14.21 -9.04 -29.30
CA PHE A 299 13.74 -10.22 -28.59
C PHE A 299 14.41 -10.31 -27.22
N ILE A 300 13.65 -10.78 -26.24
CA ILE A 300 14.19 -11.21 -24.95
C ILE A 300 14.97 -12.52 -25.18
N GLY A 301 16.23 -12.56 -24.74
CA GLY A 301 17.13 -13.69 -24.96
C GLY A 301 17.49 -13.86 -26.44
N SER A 302 18.15 -12.85 -27.03
CA SER A 302 18.54 -12.84 -28.46
C SER A 302 20.01 -13.11 -28.70
N VAL A 303 20.87 -12.99 -27.69
CA VAL A 303 22.32 -13.18 -27.83
C VAL A 303 22.63 -14.54 -28.47
N CYS A 304 23.49 -14.52 -29.49
CA CYS A 304 23.92 -15.70 -30.26
C CYS A 304 22.86 -16.45 -31.05
N VAL A 305 21.68 -15.88 -31.21
CA VAL A 305 20.66 -16.41 -32.11
C VAL A 305 20.72 -15.68 -33.44
N ASP A 306 21.22 -16.36 -34.48
CA ASP A 306 21.30 -15.79 -35.83
C ASP A 306 19.93 -15.27 -36.31
N ASN A 307 19.94 -14.17 -37.07
CA ASN A 307 18.73 -13.43 -37.49
C ASN A 307 17.92 -12.80 -36.33
N ARG A 308 18.44 -12.78 -35.10
CA ARG A 308 17.83 -12.08 -33.94
C ARG A 308 18.83 -11.25 -33.16
N LYS A 309 20.05 -11.76 -32.96
CA LYS A 309 21.07 -11.16 -32.09
C LYS A 309 21.48 -9.74 -32.48
N GLY A 310 21.19 -9.28 -33.70
CA GLY A 310 21.50 -7.95 -34.20
C GLY A 310 20.28 -7.03 -34.35
N SER A 311 19.12 -7.38 -33.81
CA SER A 311 17.89 -6.60 -33.99
C SER A 311 17.63 -5.51 -32.95
N ALA A 312 18.54 -5.31 -32.00
CA ALA A 312 18.32 -4.37 -30.91
C ALA A 312 18.73 -2.93 -31.27
N TYR A 313 18.10 -1.94 -30.64
CA TYR A 313 18.48 -0.54 -30.76
C TYR A 313 18.14 0.28 -29.51
N THR A 314 18.90 1.36 -29.32
CA THR A 314 18.61 2.43 -28.39
C THR A 314 18.61 3.76 -29.15
N THR A 315 17.56 4.54 -28.98
CA THR A 315 17.40 5.88 -29.54
C THR A 315 17.24 6.90 -28.42
N PHE A 316 18.10 7.91 -28.39
CA PHE A 316 17.94 9.01 -27.43
C PHE A 316 18.27 10.37 -28.06
N SER A 317 17.60 11.41 -27.60
CA SER A 317 17.86 12.79 -28.05
C SER A 317 19.26 13.29 -27.69
N THR A 318 19.82 12.78 -26.60
CA THR A 318 21.13 13.17 -26.08
C THR A 318 21.92 11.93 -25.67
N PRO A 319 22.38 11.11 -26.63
CA PRO A 319 22.90 9.76 -26.42
C PRO A 319 24.32 9.78 -25.81
N GLN A 320 24.41 10.31 -24.60
CA GLN A 320 25.62 10.42 -23.80
C GLN A 320 25.25 10.50 -22.32
N GLY A 321 26.13 9.92 -21.52
CA GLY A 321 26.07 9.98 -20.08
C GLY A 321 25.30 8.82 -19.46
N ASP A 322 25.27 8.78 -18.14
CA ASP A 322 24.67 7.69 -17.36
C ASP A 322 23.20 7.38 -17.70
N GLU A 323 22.36 8.39 -17.97
CA GLU A 323 20.98 8.19 -18.44
C GLU A 323 20.91 7.38 -19.76
N PHE A 324 21.88 7.58 -20.67
CA PHE A 324 21.95 6.77 -21.89
C PHE A 324 22.57 5.41 -21.62
N ASP A 325 23.65 5.37 -20.83
CA ASP A 325 24.46 4.18 -20.63
C ASP A 325 23.76 3.13 -19.74
N ILE A 326 23.09 3.56 -18.67
CA ILE A 326 22.45 2.71 -17.65
C ILE A 326 20.95 2.58 -17.92
N ASP A 327 20.19 3.67 -17.87
CA ASP A 327 18.71 3.62 -17.94
C ASP A 327 18.21 3.05 -19.28
N LEU A 328 19.00 3.13 -20.36
CA LEU A 328 18.62 2.67 -21.69
C LEU A 328 19.50 1.53 -22.22
N VAL A 329 20.81 1.74 -22.41
CA VAL A 329 21.65 0.72 -23.08
C VAL A 329 21.77 -0.54 -22.22
N ALA A 330 22.04 -0.42 -20.92
CA ALA A 330 22.11 -1.58 -20.02
C ALA A 330 20.75 -2.29 -19.92
N HIS A 331 19.64 -1.56 -19.88
CA HIS A 331 18.28 -2.08 -19.89
C HIS A 331 17.99 -2.94 -21.15
N GLU A 332 18.21 -2.37 -22.34
CA GLU A 332 17.95 -3.10 -23.60
C GLU A 332 18.89 -4.29 -23.76
N MET A 333 20.16 -4.17 -23.35
CA MET A 333 21.08 -5.30 -23.35
C MET A 333 20.70 -6.36 -22.32
N GLY A 334 20.15 -5.98 -21.16
CA GLY A 334 19.58 -6.92 -20.17
C GLY A 334 18.49 -7.80 -20.77
N HIS A 335 17.58 -7.22 -21.56
CA HIS A 335 16.63 -8.01 -22.35
C HIS A 335 17.31 -8.91 -23.38
N GLN A 336 18.32 -8.43 -24.12
CA GLN A 336 19.05 -9.28 -25.07
C GLN A 336 19.64 -10.51 -24.37
N PHE A 337 20.04 -10.37 -23.11
CA PHE A 337 20.52 -11.45 -22.23
C PHE A 337 19.43 -12.23 -21.49
N GLY A 338 18.15 -11.91 -21.65
CA GLY A 338 17.04 -12.76 -21.20
C GLY A 338 16.19 -12.23 -20.04
N ALA A 339 16.50 -11.07 -19.46
CA ALA A 339 15.69 -10.51 -18.38
C ALA A 339 14.35 -9.95 -18.89
N ASN A 340 13.29 -10.10 -18.10
CA ASN A 340 12.02 -9.38 -18.26
C ASN A 340 12.01 -8.14 -17.36
N HIS A 341 10.98 -7.28 -17.49
CA HIS A 341 10.86 -6.14 -16.60
C HIS A 341 10.44 -6.55 -15.19
N THR A 342 10.94 -5.78 -14.21
CA THR A 342 10.71 -6.00 -12.78
C THR A 342 9.61 -5.13 -12.20
N PHE A 343 9.17 -4.08 -12.91
CA PHE A 343 8.16 -3.15 -12.43
C PHE A 343 6.80 -3.82 -12.23
N SER A 344 5.95 -3.24 -11.37
CA SER A 344 4.62 -3.77 -11.06
C SER A 344 3.46 -2.84 -11.46
N HIS A 345 3.70 -1.74 -12.18
CA HIS A 345 2.60 -0.81 -12.54
C HIS A 345 1.62 -1.35 -13.60
N ILE A 346 2.00 -2.39 -14.35
CA ILE A 346 1.15 -3.14 -15.30
C ILE A 346 1.61 -4.60 -15.34
N SER A 347 0.72 -5.51 -15.72
CA SER A 347 1.09 -6.91 -15.91
C SER A 347 1.73 -7.15 -17.27
N GLU A 348 2.82 -7.91 -17.28
CA GLU A 348 3.42 -8.46 -18.51
C GLU A 348 3.31 -10.00 -18.59
N SER A 349 2.61 -10.62 -17.63
CA SER A 349 2.41 -12.07 -17.58
C SER A 349 3.71 -12.89 -17.49
N THR A 350 4.77 -12.31 -16.91
CA THR A 350 6.11 -12.95 -16.78
C THR A 350 6.39 -13.47 -15.37
N ALA A 351 5.51 -13.19 -14.40
CA ALA A 351 5.64 -13.57 -12.99
C ALA A 351 6.87 -13.01 -12.26
N VAL A 352 7.48 -11.94 -12.80
CA VAL A 352 8.63 -11.25 -12.20
C VAL A 352 8.37 -9.76 -11.97
N GLN A 353 7.09 -9.36 -11.85
CA GLN A 353 6.67 -8.01 -11.46
C GLN A 353 6.84 -7.85 -9.93
N VAL A 354 8.07 -7.63 -9.47
CA VAL A 354 8.49 -7.68 -8.06
C VAL A 354 8.90 -6.33 -7.47
N GLU A 355 8.89 -5.25 -8.26
CA GLU A 355 9.17 -3.89 -7.77
C GLU A 355 7.93 -3.00 -7.83
N PRO A 356 7.57 -2.30 -6.74
CA PRO A 356 6.35 -1.49 -6.72
C PRO A 356 6.40 -0.38 -7.78
N GLY A 357 5.24 -0.04 -8.34
CA GLY A 357 5.13 1.03 -9.33
C GLY A 357 6.03 0.81 -10.54
N SER A 358 6.87 1.80 -10.84
CA SER A 358 7.85 1.76 -11.91
C SER A 358 9.06 0.87 -11.64
N GLY A 359 9.29 0.45 -10.41
CA GLY A 359 10.60 -0.05 -9.97
C GLY A 359 11.73 0.98 -10.11
N THR A 360 12.92 0.54 -9.73
CA THR A 360 14.13 1.35 -9.58
C THR A 360 15.39 0.69 -10.13
N THR A 361 15.40 -0.64 -10.30
CA THR A 361 16.56 -1.33 -10.88
C THR A 361 16.67 -1.11 -12.40
N ILE A 362 17.75 -1.63 -13.00
CA ILE A 362 17.99 -1.50 -14.45
C ILE A 362 16.81 -2.03 -15.28
N MET A 363 16.15 -3.12 -14.86
CA MET A 363 15.01 -3.69 -15.59
C MET A 363 13.66 -3.07 -15.18
N GLY A 364 13.67 -2.06 -14.31
CA GLY A 364 12.53 -1.22 -14.02
C GLY A 364 12.34 -0.11 -15.07
N TYR A 365 11.30 0.68 -14.86
CA TYR A 365 10.87 1.82 -15.68
C TYR A 365 10.93 3.14 -14.88
N ALA A 366 11.99 3.33 -14.11
CA ALA A 366 12.15 4.54 -13.30
C ALA A 366 12.03 5.83 -14.15
N GLY A 367 11.16 6.74 -13.71
CA GLY A 367 11.01 8.07 -14.31
C GLY A 367 10.00 8.20 -15.46
N ILE A 368 9.42 7.10 -15.95
CA ILE A 368 8.67 7.04 -17.22
C ILE A 368 7.23 6.50 -17.15
N THR A 369 6.71 6.17 -15.96
CA THR A 369 5.36 5.61 -15.77
C THR A 369 4.37 6.60 -15.15
N GLY A 370 4.69 7.89 -15.18
CA GLY A 370 3.80 8.97 -14.73
C GLY A 370 3.59 8.96 -13.22
N ALA A 371 2.35 8.69 -12.78
CA ALA A 371 2.00 8.65 -11.36
C ALA A 371 2.61 7.46 -10.62
N ASN A 372 2.98 6.39 -11.34
CA ASN A 372 3.57 5.18 -10.77
C ASN A 372 5.11 5.28 -10.62
N ASN A 373 5.71 6.43 -10.90
CA ASN A 373 7.16 6.59 -10.80
C ASN A 373 7.62 6.49 -9.34
N VAL A 374 8.48 5.52 -9.05
CA VAL A 374 9.14 5.37 -7.73
C VAL A 374 10.32 6.32 -7.64
N ALA A 375 11.21 6.26 -8.64
CA ALA A 375 12.38 7.12 -8.79
C ALA A 375 12.35 7.84 -10.14
N TYR A 376 13.23 8.83 -10.31
CA TYR A 376 13.37 9.55 -11.59
C TYR A 376 14.31 8.86 -12.59
N HIS A 377 15.20 7.99 -12.10
CA HIS A 377 16.24 7.30 -12.86
C HIS A 377 16.47 5.92 -12.26
N SER A 378 16.98 5.01 -13.07
CA SER A 378 17.35 3.68 -12.59
C SER A 378 18.63 3.74 -11.77
N ASP A 379 18.67 2.93 -10.74
CA ASP A 379 19.89 2.62 -10.00
C ASP A 379 20.71 1.59 -10.81
N ASP A 380 22.04 1.69 -10.73
CA ASP A 380 22.98 0.98 -11.60
C ASP A 380 23.28 -0.46 -11.15
N TYR A 381 22.24 -1.27 -10.93
CA TYR A 381 22.31 -2.70 -10.63
C TYR A 381 21.09 -3.48 -11.13
N PHE A 382 21.27 -4.78 -11.32
CA PHE A 382 20.18 -5.72 -11.62
C PHE A 382 19.54 -6.25 -10.34
N HIS A 383 18.21 -6.35 -10.34
CA HIS A 383 17.44 -7.08 -9.32
C HIS A 383 17.77 -8.57 -9.36
N TYR A 384 17.68 -9.25 -8.21
CA TYR A 384 17.81 -10.71 -8.08
C TYR A 384 17.13 -11.50 -9.22
N VAL A 385 15.83 -11.27 -9.47
CA VAL A 385 15.08 -12.00 -10.51
C VAL A 385 15.65 -11.78 -11.92
N SER A 386 16.20 -10.60 -12.22
CA SER A 386 16.85 -10.32 -13.50
C SER A 386 18.17 -11.09 -13.63
N ILE A 387 18.95 -11.18 -12.55
CA ILE A 387 20.22 -11.95 -12.51
C ILE A 387 19.93 -13.44 -12.74
N VAL A 388 18.94 -13.98 -12.04
CA VAL A 388 18.45 -15.37 -12.20
C VAL A 388 18.09 -15.66 -13.67
N GLN A 389 17.23 -14.82 -14.27
CA GLN A 389 16.80 -14.99 -15.66
C GLN A 389 17.96 -14.92 -16.66
N ILE A 390 18.89 -13.98 -16.47
CA ILE A 390 20.06 -13.84 -17.33
C ILE A 390 20.98 -15.06 -17.20
N ARG A 391 21.26 -15.51 -15.98
CA ARG A 391 22.06 -16.73 -15.76
C ARG A 391 21.41 -17.92 -16.45
N ASP A 392 20.11 -18.16 -16.25
CA ASP A 392 19.40 -19.29 -16.87
C ASP A 392 19.51 -19.25 -18.38
N TYR A 393 19.37 -18.06 -18.97
CA TYR A 393 19.57 -17.89 -20.40
C TYR A 393 21.02 -18.16 -20.83
N LEU A 394 22.02 -17.70 -20.08
CA LEU A 394 23.44 -17.94 -20.35
C LEU A 394 23.79 -19.43 -20.34
N GLU A 395 23.10 -20.25 -19.55
CA GLU A 395 23.25 -21.72 -19.56
C GLU A 395 22.71 -22.38 -20.85
N THR A 396 21.77 -21.72 -21.54
CA THR A 396 21.18 -22.24 -22.79
C THR A 396 22.05 -22.00 -24.03
N ILE A 397 23.00 -21.06 -23.96
CA ILE A 397 23.83 -20.65 -25.09
C ILE A 397 25.27 -21.17 -24.96
N SER A 398 25.98 -21.30 -26.09
CA SER A 398 27.35 -21.87 -26.14
C SER A 398 28.37 -21.01 -26.88
N CYS A 399 27.96 -19.82 -27.29
CA CYS A 399 28.82 -18.80 -27.89
C CYS A 399 29.52 -17.96 -26.79
N GLY A 400 30.38 -17.03 -27.22
CA GLY A 400 31.20 -16.26 -26.30
C GLY A 400 32.41 -17.05 -25.81
N GLU A 401 33.43 -16.32 -25.36
CA GLU A 401 34.64 -16.90 -24.77
C GLU A 401 34.45 -16.99 -23.25
N VAL A 402 34.49 -18.20 -22.70
CA VAL A 402 34.49 -18.40 -21.24
C VAL A 402 35.92 -18.26 -20.73
N ILE A 403 36.16 -17.22 -19.94
CA ILE A 403 37.46 -16.90 -19.35
C ILE A 403 37.44 -17.34 -17.89
N PRO A 404 38.23 -18.36 -17.49
CA PRO A 404 38.32 -18.73 -16.08
C PRO A 404 38.99 -17.60 -15.29
N ILE A 405 38.40 -17.25 -14.15
CA ILE A 405 38.93 -16.25 -13.23
C ILE A 405 39.42 -16.91 -11.94
N THR A 406 40.33 -16.24 -11.22
CA THR A 406 40.87 -16.75 -9.95
C THR A 406 40.05 -16.35 -8.73
N ASN A 407 39.12 -15.41 -8.93
CA ASN A 407 38.19 -14.92 -7.92
C ASN A 407 37.26 -16.06 -7.47
N ASN A 408 37.04 -16.19 -6.18
CA ASN A 408 36.18 -17.20 -5.58
C ASN A 408 34.84 -16.57 -5.20
N PRO A 409 33.71 -17.30 -5.34
CA PRO A 409 32.44 -16.78 -4.88
C PRO A 409 32.41 -16.60 -3.36
N PRO A 410 31.65 -15.60 -2.85
CA PRO A 410 31.35 -15.51 -1.43
C PRO A 410 30.64 -16.78 -0.92
N SER A 411 30.78 -17.06 0.36
CA SER A 411 30.05 -18.10 1.07
C SER A 411 29.01 -17.46 1.98
N LEU A 412 27.74 -17.79 1.75
CA LEU A 412 26.61 -17.35 2.57
C LEU A 412 26.32 -18.36 3.69
N ILE A 413 25.90 -17.85 4.85
CA ILE A 413 25.21 -18.65 5.87
C ILE A 413 23.71 -18.57 5.55
N PRO A 414 22.99 -19.70 5.39
CA PRO A 414 21.57 -19.69 5.08
C PRO A 414 20.78 -18.90 6.12
N VAL A 415 19.77 -18.17 5.65
CA VAL A 415 18.86 -17.41 6.51
C VAL A 415 17.57 -18.20 6.69
N GLU A 416 17.02 -18.19 7.90
CA GLU A 416 15.81 -18.94 8.23
C GLU A 416 14.54 -18.15 7.91
N ASP A 417 13.40 -18.84 7.77
CA ASP A 417 12.09 -18.20 7.63
C ASP A 417 11.59 -17.70 8.99
N TYR A 418 10.81 -16.62 9.00
CA TYR A 418 10.31 -15.98 10.22
C TYR A 418 8.80 -15.80 10.21
N VAL A 419 8.18 -15.85 11.40
CA VAL A 419 6.80 -15.41 11.63
C VAL A 419 6.85 -14.13 12.47
N ILE A 420 6.23 -13.05 11.99
CA ILE A 420 6.23 -11.74 12.63
C ILE A 420 4.80 -11.20 12.84
N PRO A 421 4.58 -10.40 13.90
CA PRO A 421 3.30 -9.73 14.12
C PRO A 421 2.97 -8.67 13.04
N VAL A 422 1.68 -8.49 12.72
CA VAL A 422 1.20 -7.39 11.85
C VAL A 422 1.66 -6.01 12.35
N GLY A 423 1.85 -5.08 11.42
CA GLY A 423 2.12 -3.68 11.72
C GLY A 423 3.43 -3.41 12.47
N THR A 424 4.35 -4.39 12.52
CA THR A 424 5.56 -4.33 13.34
C THR A 424 6.84 -4.21 12.48
N PRO A 425 7.76 -3.26 12.79
CA PRO A 425 9.04 -3.16 12.10
C PRO A 425 9.92 -4.39 12.29
N PHE A 426 10.72 -4.70 11.27
CA PHE A 426 11.66 -5.82 11.31
C PHE A 426 12.97 -5.52 10.58
N VAL A 427 14.00 -6.32 10.85
CA VAL A 427 15.34 -6.21 10.24
C VAL A 427 15.81 -7.56 9.72
N LEU A 428 16.20 -7.62 8.46
CA LEU A 428 16.84 -8.81 7.88
C LEU A 428 18.34 -8.61 7.87
N THR A 429 19.09 -9.63 8.32
CA THR A 429 20.55 -9.58 8.45
C THR A 429 21.17 -10.76 7.72
N GLY A 430 22.10 -10.48 6.80
CA GLY A 430 22.77 -11.50 6.02
C GLY A 430 24.21 -11.75 6.47
N GLU A 431 24.60 -12.99 6.72
CA GLU A 431 25.99 -13.31 7.03
C GLU A 431 26.71 -13.97 5.84
N ALA A 432 27.83 -13.37 5.44
CA ALA A 432 28.64 -13.87 4.33
C ALA A 432 30.13 -13.65 4.58
N THR A 433 30.94 -14.56 4.05
CA THR A 433 32.40 -14.47 4.08
C THR A 433 32.96 -14.67 2.68
N ASP A 434 34.10 -14.06 2.38
CA ASP A 434 34.78 -14.23 1.10
C ASP A 434 36.15 -14.89 1.29
N PRO A 435 36.48 -15.97 0.55
CA PRO A 435 37.84 -16.53 0.54
C PRO A 435 38.91 -15.52 0.10
N ASP A 436 38.56 -14.56 -0.77
CA ASP A 436 39.42 -13.52 -1.29
C ASP A 436 39.37 -12.27 -0.39
N VAL A 437 40.25 -12.24 0.62
CA VAL A 437 40.32 -11.19 1.67
C VAL A 437 40.49 -9.74 1.14
N GLY A 438 40.76 -9.56 -0.16
CA GLY A 438 40.87 -8.25 -0.80
C GLY A 438 39.54 -7.70 -1.32
N ASP A 439 38.52 -8.55 -1.44
CA ASP A 439 37.22 -8.20 -2.00
C ASP A 439 36.28 -7.63 -0.94
N ALA A 440 35.42 -6.73 -1.39
CA ALA A 440 34.56 -5.96 -0.50
C ALA A 440 33.12 -6.34 -0.76
N LEU A 441 32.54 -7.09 0.17
CA LEU A 441 31.17 -7.56 0.05
C LEU A 441 30.16 -6.40 0.10
N SER A 442 29.14 -6.50 -0.73
CA SER A 442 27.93 -5.68 -0.66
C SER A 442 26.68 -6.54 -0.69
N TYR A 443 25.69 -6.16 0.10
CA TYR A 443 24.46 -6.89 0.38
C TYR A 443 23.27 -6.14 -0.22
N THR A 444 22.29 -6.89 -0.72
CA THR A 444 21.01 -6.36 -1.21
C THR A 444 19.91 -7.29 -0.78
N TRP A 445 19.01 -6.79 0.07
CA TRP A 445 17.77 -7.45 0.42
C TRP A 445 16.66 -6.92 -0.49
N GLU A 446 15.99 -7.78 -1.26
CA GLU A 446 14.97 -7.39 -2.23
C GLU A 446 13.72 -8.24 -2.04
N GLN A 447 12.55 -7.61 -2.02
CA GLN A 447 11.28 -8.35 -2.03
C GLN A 447 11.07 -8.98 -3.42
N ILE A 448 10.57 -10.21 -3.46
CA ILE A 448 10.37 -11.00 -4.68
C ILE A 448 8.91 -11.40 -4.89
N ASP A 449 7.99 -10.78 -4.15
CA ASP A 449 6.56 -10.99 -4.29
C ASP A 449 6.02 -10.41 -5.61
N ASN A 450 5.70 -11.29 -6.54
CA ASN A 450 5.09 -10.90 -7.81
C ASN A 450 3.68 -10.35 -7.60
N GLY A 451 3.36 -9.22 -8.22
CA GLY A 451 2.01 -8.67 -8.22
C GLY A 451 1.93 -7.31 -8.91
N ILE A 452 0.69 -6.83 -9.13
CA ILE A 452 0.44 -5.52 -9.72
C ILE A 452 0.28 -4.49 -8.62
N VAL A 453 1.26 -3.59 -8.52
CA VAL A 453 1.36 -2.58 -7.48
C VAL A 453 1.50 -1.23 -8.16
N THR A 454 0.39 -0.51 -8.20
CA THR A 454 0.32 0.86 -8.70
C THR A 454 0.38 1.84 -7.55
N GLN A 455 0.59 3.12 -7.85
CA GLN A 455 0.50 4.18 -6.85
C GLN A 455 -0.85 4.16 -6.12
N ALA A 456 -1.95 3.88 -6.83
CA ALA A 456 -3.29 3.87 -6.24
C ALA A 456 -3.55 2.64 -5.35
N THR A 457 -2.89 1.51 -5.62
CA THR A 457 -3.08 0.24 -4.89
C THR A 457 -2.03 0.00 -3.81
N PHE A 458 -0.92 0.73 -3.81
CA PHE A 458 0.13 0.62 -2.79
C PHE A 458 -0.40 1.05 -1.41
N GLY A 459 -0.32 0.14 -0.44
CA GLY A 459 -0.74 0.37 0.94
C GLY A 459 -0.53 -0.81 1.86
N PRO A 460 -0.66 -0.60 3.18
CA PRO A 460 -0.40 -1.64 4.19
C PRO A 460 -1.41 -2.79 4.17
N ASN A 461 -2.59 -2.57 3.59
CA ASN A 461 -3.63 -3.58 3.46
C ASN A 461 -3.58 -4.31 2.10
N SER A 462 -2.52 -4.10 1.31
CA SER A 462 -2.36 -4.80 0.04
C SER A 462 -2.13 -6.29 0.33
N PRO A 463 -2.93 -7.22 -0.22
CA PRO A 463 -2.80 -8.65 0.06
C PRO A 463 -1.68 -9.29 -0.77
N THR A 464 -1.24 -8.65 -1.85
CA THR A 464 -0.25 -9.21 -2.80
C THR A 464 0.72 -8.13 -3.29
N GLY A 465 1.76 -8.58 -4.02
CA GLY A 465 2.79 -7.71 -4.61
C GLY A 465 3.75 -7.08 -3.59
N ALA A 466 4.75 -6.37 -4.11
CA ALA A 466 5.80 -5.77 -3.31
C ALA A 466 5.31 -4.57 -2.48
N LEU A 467 5.64 -4.60 -1.18
CA LEU A 467 5.45 -3.52 -0.20
C LEU A 467 6.71 -2.68 0.00
N PHE A 468 7.87 -3.16 -0.45
CA PHE A 468 9.17 -2.50 -0.27
C PHE A 468 9.89 -2.37 -1.61
N ARG A 469 10.29 -1.14 -1.97
CA ARG A 469 11.15 -0.92 -3.15
C ARG A 469 12.51 -1.62 -3.01
N SER A 470 13.15 -1.90 -4.14
CA SER A 470 14.57 -2.27 -4.12
C SER A 470 15.45 -1.04 -3.82
N LEU A 471 16.60 -1.29 -3.19
CA LEU A 471 17.59 -0.28 -2.79
C LEU A 471 19.01 -0.71 -3.22
N PRO A 472 19.88 0.24 -3.61
CA PRO A 472 21.23 -0.07 -4.05
C PRO A 472 22.05 -0.92 -3.06
N PRO A 473 22.98 -1.78 -3.55
CA PRO A 473 23.84 -2.59 -2.70
C PRO A 473 24.65 -1.76 -1.69
N LYS A 474 24.68 -2.21 -0.43
CA LYS A 474 25.43 -1.56 0.67
C LYS A 474 26.44 -2.52 1.30
N SER A 475 27.49 -1.99 1.90
CA SER A 475 28.49 -2.77 2.67
C SER A 475 27.99 -3.26 4.02
N VAL A 476 26.79 -2.84 4.45
CA VAL A 476 26.15 -3.26 5.71
C VAL A 476 25.22 -4.44 5.40
N PRO A 477 25.29 -5.54 6.17
CA PRO A 477 24.49 -6.75 5.93
C PRO A 477 23.01 -6.64 6.34
N GLU A 478 22.69 -5.63 7.15
CA GLU A 478 21.38 -5.39 7.74
C GLU A 478 20.53 -4.47 6.84
N ARG A 479 19.26 -4.82 6.64
CA ARG A 479 18.23 -3.92 6.08
C ARG A 479 17.02 -3.86 7.00
N TYR A 480 16.68 -2.65 7.42
CA TYR A 480 15.46 -2.35 8.18
C TYR A 480 14.26 -2.18 7.24
N PHE A 481 13.09 -2.62 7.69
CA PHE A 481 11.83 -2.53 6.96
C PHE A 481 10.75 -1.85 7.83
N PRO A 482 10.30 -0.63 7.48
CA PRO A 482 10.87 0.30 6.50
C PRO A 482 12.28 0.79 6.89
N ASP A 483 12.90 1.66 6.09
CA ASP A 483 14.19 2.30 6.45
C ASP A 483 14.18 2.89 7.87
N ILE A 484 15.26 2.69 8.63
CA ILE A 484 15.36 3.06 10.06
C ILE A 484 14.99 4.53 10.32
N SER A 485 15.29 5.44 9.38
CA SER A 485 14.95 6.85 9.52
C SER A 485 13.43 7.10 9.59
N ARG A 486 12.64 6.25 8.92
CA ARG A 486 11.18 6.28 8.96
C ARG A 486 10.61 5.62 10.19
N ILE A 487 11.25 4.55 10.66
CA ILE A 487 10.85 3.89 11.91
C ILE A 487 10.97 4.89 13.06
N VAL A 488 12.09 5.61 13.14
CA VAL A 488 12.33 6.65 14.16
C VAL A 488 11.33 7.81 14.07
N SER A 489 10.88 8.19 12.87
CA SER A 489 9.87 9.24 12.71
C SER A 489 8.44 8.76 12.96
N GLY A 490 8.22 7.46 13.14
CA GLY A 490 6.90 6.84 13.29
C GLY A 490 6.15 6.67 11.96
N ASP A 491 6.81 6.87 10.82
CA ASP A 491 6.23 6.75 9.48
C ASP A 491 6.24 5.28 9.01
N LEU A 492 5.57 4.39 9.75
CA LEU A 492 5.64 2.93 9.54
C LEU A 492 4.88 2.43 8.31
N THR A 493 3.83 3.13 7.90
CA THR A 493 3.01 2.77 6.75
C THR A 493 2.97 3.90 5.72
N GLN A 494 2.71 3.56 4.47
CA GLN A 494 2.57 4.53 3.39
C GLN A 494 1.48 4.09 2.41
N THR A 495 0.66 5.04 1.96
CA THR A 495 -0.36 4.83 0.93
C THR A 495 -0.21 5.91 -0.14
N SER A 496 -0.54 5.57 -1.38
CA SER A 496 -0.55 6.55 -2.48
C SER A 496 0.74 7.37 -2.63
N PRO A 497 1.94 6.75 -2.62
CA PRO A 497 3.22 7.47 -2.64
C PRO A 497 3.42 8.29 -3.93
N SER A 498 4.24 9.33 -3.83
CA SER A 498 4.72 10.13 -4.96
C SER A 498 6.12 9.71 -5.41
N VAL A 499 6.56 10.20 -6.56
CA VAL A 499 7.93 9.99 -7.03
C VAL A 499 8.95 10.57 -6.04
N GLY A 500 9.95 9.76 -5.67
CA GLY A 500 10.97 10.12 -4.69
C GLY A 500 10.57 9.85 -3.23
N ASP A 501 9.33 9.42 -2.97
CA ASP A 501 8.96 8.89 -1.65
C ASP A 501 9.65 7.54 -1.38
N ALA A 502 9.50 7.03 -0.16
CA ALA A 502 10.12 5.77 0.25
C ALA A 502 9.60 4.55 -0.52
N TRP A 503 8.30 4.47 -0.83
CA TRP A 503 7.68 3.26 -1.41
C TRP A 503 7.96 2.02 -0.56
N GLU A 504 7.78 2.18 0.74
CA GLU A 504 7.93 1.12 1.75
C GLU A 504 6.75 1.20 2.73
N THR A 505 6.13 0.07 3.07
CA THR A 505 5.04 0.04 4.05
C THR A 505 5.03 -1.30 4.77
N LEU A 506 4.80 -1.28 6.09
CA LEU A 506 4.47 -2.51 6.81
C LEU A 506 3.12 -3.06 6.34
N SER A 507 2.92 -4.36 6.52
CA SER A 507 1.64 -5.00 6.26
C SER A 507 0.77 -5.00 7.52
N ASN A 508 -0.52 -4.67 7.35
CA ASN A 508 -1.55 -4.71 8.39
C ASN A 508 -2.53 -5.87 8.15
N VAL A 509 -2.23 -6.75 7.20
CA VAL A 509 -3.02 -7.94 6.88
C VAL A 509 -2.10 -9.13 6.94
N GLU A 510 -2.66 -10.29 7.28
CA GLU A 510 -1.92 -11.53 7.22
C GLU A 510 -1.51 -11.86 5.78
N ARG A 511 -0.22 -12.13 5.56
CA ARG A 511 0.34 -12.54 4.27
C ARG A 511 1.79 -12.98 4.40
N ASN A 512 2.23 -13.79 3.45
CA ASN A 512 3.65 -14.09 3.30
C ASN A 512 4.37 -12.98 2.52
N LEU A 513 5.56 -12.61 2.97
CA LEU A 513 6.47 -11.71 2.28
C LEU A 513 7.73 -12.50 1.91
N ASN A 514 8.04 -12.56 0.63
CA ASN A 514 9.19 -13.30 0.13
C ASN A 514 10.32 -12.32 -0.17
N PHE A 515 11.49 -12.55 0.40
CA PHE A 515 12.69 -11.75 0.21
C PHE A 515 13.82 -12.60 -0.38
N SER A 516 14.76 -11.91 -1.05
CA SER A 516 16.03 -12.48 -1.49
C SER A 516 17.18 -11.64 -0.97
N LEU A 517 18.22 -12.30 -0.48
CA LEU A 517 19.51 -11.68 -0.18
C LEU A 517 20.46 -11.95 -1.34
N THR A 518 21.02 -10.91 -1.95
CA THR A 518 22.12 -11.03 -2.92
C THR A 518 23.40 -10.43 -2.35
N VAL A 519 24.48 -11.22 -2.30
CA VAL A 519 25.80 -10.80 -1.84
C VAL A 519 26.78 -10.78 -3.01
N ARG A 520 27.38 -9.62 -3.28
CA ARG A 520 28.35 -9.39 -4.37
C ARG A 520 29.74 -9.13 -3.78
N ASP A 521 30.77 -9.75 -4.35
CA ASP A 521 32.17 -9.53 -3.96
C ASP A 521 32.80 -8.21 -4.49
N ASN A 522 32.19 -7.64 -5.53
CA ASN A 522 32.67 -6.46 -6.26
C ASN A 522 34.08 -6.60 -6.88
N ALA A 523 34.52 -7.82 -7.19
CA ALA A 523 35.86 -8.07 -7.73
C ALA A 523 36.06 -7.44 -9.13
N LEU A 524 37.17 -6.72 -9.31
CA LEU A 524 37.54 -5.97 -10.53
C LEU A 524 38.08 -6.87 -11.67
N GLY A 525 37.45 -8.02 -11.91
CA GLY A 525 37.90 -9.04 -12.88
C GLY A 525 36.81 -9.96 -13.39
N GLY A 526 35.55 -9.69 -13.04
CA GLY A 526 34.45 -10.62 -13.06
C GLY A 526 34.03 -10.89 -11.63
N GLY A 527 33.00 -10.18 -11.18
CA GLY A 527 32.44 -10.37 -9.85
C GLY A 527 31.77 -11.73 -9.73
N GLN A 528 31.75 -12.26 -8.53
CA GLN A 528 30.98 -13.43 -8.15
C GLN A 528 29.94 -13.02 -7.10
N LEU A 529 28.83 -13.72 -7.11
CA LEU A 529 27.73 -13.43 -6.21
C LEU A 529 26.93 -14.68 -5.88
N VAL A 530 26.38 -14.67 -4.68
CA VAL A 530 25.54 -15.72 -4.10
C VAL A 530 24.26 -15.12 -3.55
N SER A 531 23.25 -15.96 -3.37
CA SER A 531 21.99 -15.54 -2.79
C SER A 531 21.33 -16.60 -1.95
N ASP A 532 20.34 -16.16 -1.17
CA ASP A 532 19.38 -17.00 -0.47
C ASP A 532 18.03 -16.32 -0.42
N GLU A 533 16.96 -17.10 -0.28
CA GLU A 533 15.58 -16.62 -0.21
C GLU A 533 15.04 -16.83 1.21
N VAL A 534 14.22 -15.88 1.68
CA VAL A 534 13.66 -15.87 3.04
C VAL A 534 12.18 -15.57 2.97
N GLY A 535 11.38 -16.43 3.59
CA GLY A 535 9.96 -16.22 3.84
C GLY A 535 9.74 -15.50 5.17
N VAL A 536 8.91 -14.46 5.15
CA VAL A 536 8.45 -13.75 6.35
C VAL A 536 6.93 -13.78 6.37
N LEU A 537 6.36 -14.66 7.18
CA LEU A 537 4.92 -14.71 7.41
C LEU A 537 4.53 -13.59 8.38
N VAL A 538 3.76 -12.62 7.89
CA VAL A 538 3.09 -11.63 8.74
C VAL A 538 1.77 -12.23 9.18
N THR A 539 1.55 -12.40 10.49
CA THR A 539 0.32 -12.96 11.06
C THR A 539 -0.51 -11.90 11.78
N ASP A 540 -1.84 -11.98 11.67
CA ASP A 540 -2.76 -11.10 12.41
C ASP A 540 -3.19 -11.65 13.79
N ASP A 541 -2.72 -12.85 14.16
CA ASP A 541 -2.86 -13.43 15.51
C ASP A 541 -2.02 -12.67 16.58
N ALA A 542 -1.04 -11.89 16.14
CA ALA A 542 -0.16 -11.10 16.99
C ALA A 542 0.11 -9.70 16.43
N GLY A 543 0.33 -8.73 17.31
CA GLY A 543 0.75 -7.37 16.96
C GLY A 543 -0.31 -6.28 17.10
N PRO A 544 0.09 -5.00 16.89
CA PRO A 544 1.47 -4.57 16.67
C PRO A 544 2.33 -4.59 17.94
N PHE A 545 3.58 -5.04 17.83
CA PHE A 545 4.54 -5.00 18.94
C PHE A 545 5.08 -3.57 19.10
N MET A 546 4.97 -2.98 20.30
CA MET A 546 5.22 -1.54 20.49
C MET A 546 5.87 -1.20 21.84
N VAL A 547 6.85 -0.30 21.85
CA VAL A 547 7.37 0.28 23.11
C VAL A 547 6.39 1.34 23.63
N THR A 548 5.92 1.15 24.86
CA THR A 548 4.89 2.00 25.50
C THR A 548 5.49 3.04 26.46
N SER A 549 6.78 2.91 26.77
CA SER A 549 7.57 3.78 27.65
C SER A 549 8.42 4.81 26.87
N GLN A 550 8.92 5.85 27.57
CA GLN A 550 9.72 6.98 26.99
C GLN A 550 9.11 7.60 25.71
N ASN A 551 7.78 7.69 25.66
CA ASN A 551 7.03 8.29 24.55
C ASN A 551 6.90 9.81 24.65
N VAL A 552 7.50 10.42 25.68
CA VAL A 552 7.63 11.86 25.86
C VAL A 552 9.06 12.21 26.24
N ALA A 553 9.49 13.42 25.86
CA ALA A 553 10.84 13.88 26.15
C ALA A 553 11.11 13.86 27.66
N SER A 554 12.18 13.15 28.04
CA SER A 554 12.57 12.89 29.43
C SER A 554 14.08 13.12 29.63
N SER A 555 14.49 13.23 30.90
CA SER A 555 15.88 13.45 31.28
C SER A 555 16.24 12.51 32.42
N PHE A 556 17.25 11.69 32.17
CA PHE A 556 17.80 10.72 33.10
C PHE A 556 19.22 11.11 33.49
N VAL A 557 19.66 10.64 34.65
CA VAL A 557 21.06 10.72 35.07
C VAL A 557 21.64 9.30 35.06
N ALA A 558 22.86 9.14 34.55
CA ALA A 558 23.51 7.84 34.55
C ALA A 558 23.55 7.21 35.96
N GLY A 559 23.29 5.90 36.02
CA GLY A 559 23.13 5.13 37.24
C GLY A 559 21.78 5.27 37.94
N GLU A 560 20.81 5.99 37.36
CA GLU A 560 19.39 5.89 37.78
C GLU A 560 18.76 4.62 37.20
N VAL A 561 17.78 4.08 37.92
CA VAL A 561 16.98 2.93 37.45
C VAL A 561 15.78 3.46 36.69
N GLU A 562 15.56 2.94 35.48
CA GLU A 562 14.44 3.31 34.62
C GLU A 562 13.72 2.05 34.11
N THR A 563 12.40 2.11 34.11
CA THR A 563 11.55 1.04 33.58
C THR A 563 11.31 1.25 32.09
N ILE A 564 11.61 0.21 31.31
CA ILE A 564 11.24 0.11 29.89
C ILE A 564 10.04 -0.83 29.80
N SER A 565 8.93 -0.34 29.26
CA SER A 565 7.70 -1.10 29.03
C SER A 565 7.35 -1.15 27.54
N TRP A 566 6.77 -2.28 27.13
CA TRP A 566 6.27 -2.55 25.77
C TRP A 566 4.97 -3.37 25.82
N ASP A 567 4.23 -3.35 24.71
CA ASP A 567 3.07 -4.22 24.50
C ASP A 567 3.57 -5.54 23.89
N VAL A 568 3.36 -6.64 24.62
CA VAL A 568 3.75 -7.99 24.17
C VAL A 568 2.93 -8.40 22.95
N ALA A 569 1.68 -7.95 22.84
CA ALA A 569 0.82 -8.14 21.67
C ALA A 569 0.79 -9.60 21.14
N ASN A 570 0.67 -10.59 22.03
CA ASN A 570 0.66 -12.03 21.75
C ASN A 570 1.92 -12.59 21.06
N THR A 571 3.01 -11.80 20.99
CA THR A 571 4.24 -12.23 20.30
C THR A 571 5.00 -13.36 21.02
N ASP A 572 4.74 -13.54 22.31
CA ASP A 572 5.23 -14.63 23.15
C ASP A 572 4.49 -15.96 22.92
N MET A 573 3.33 -15.92 22.24
CA MET A 573 2.53 -17.10 21.92
C MET A 573 2.72 -17.56 20.47
N ALA A 574 2.36 -18.82 20.19
CA ALA A 574 2.30 -19.31 18.82
C ALA A 574 1.30 -18.46 17.99
N PRO A 575 1.58 -18.19 16.70
CA PRO A 575 2.67 -18.76 15.90
C PRO A 575 4.00 -17.99 15.96
N VAL A 576 4.07 -16.82 16.61
CA VAL A 576 5.31 -16.00 16.68
C VAL A 576 6.35 -16.58 17.65
N SER A 577 5.92 -17.03 18.84
CA SER A 577 6.72 -17.75 19.84
C SER A 577 8.03 -17.07 20.28
N SER A 578 8.04 -15.74 20.39
CA SER A 578 9.19 -14.96 20.84
C SER A 578 9.20 -14.82 22.37
N GLU A 579 9.84 -15.77 23.05
CA GLU A 579 9.87 -15.83 24.53
C GLU A 579 10.74 -14.75 25.19
N THR A 580 11.76 -14.24 24.48
CA THR A 580 12.71 -13.26 25.03
C THR A 580 12.97 -12.07 24.09
N VAL A 581 13.39 -10.95 24.69
CA VAL A 581 13.77 -9.72 24.01
C VAL A 581 15.11 -9.19 24.53
N ASP A 582 15.73 -8.32 23.75
CA ASP A 582 16.94 -7.56 24.08
C ASP A 582 16.61 -6.07 24.08
N ILE A 583 17.29 -5.29 24.93
CA ILE A 583 17.15 -3.83 24.99
C ILE A 583 18.45 -3.17 24.56
N TYR A 584 18.36 -2.35 23.51
CA TYR A 584 19.48 -1.56 23.00
C TYR A 584 19.27 -0.05 23.23
N LEU A 585 20.37 0.67 23.45
CA LEU A 585 20.42 2.12 23.59
C LEU A 585 21.12 2.76 22.39
N SER A 586 20.43 3.72 21.79
CA SER A 586 20.95 4.64 20.79
C SER A 586 21.29 6.00 21.43
N THR A 587 22.34 6.64 20.93
CA THR A 587 22.73 8.01 21.32
C THR A 587 22.56 9.04 20.19
N ASP A 588 22.19 8.61 18.98
CA ASP A 588 22.16 9.42 17.75
C ASP A 588 20.74 9.65 17.21
N GLY A 589 19.74 9.56 18.09
CA GLY A 589 18.33 9.75 17.75
C GLY A 589 17.63 8.49 17.26
N GLY A 590 18.22 7.30 17.45
CA GLY A 590 17.65 6.02 17.02
C GLY A 590 18.12 5.56 15.63
N LEU A 591 19.20 6.14 15.09
CA LEU A 591 19.74 5.73 13.79
C LEU A 591 20.69 4.54 13.91
N THR A 592 21.40 4.42 15.03
CA THR A 592 22.25 3.27 15.35
C THR A 592 22.06 2.81 16.81
N TYR A 593 22.26 1.52 17.06
CA TYR A 593 22.05 0.86 18.36
C TYR A 593 23.28 0.07 18.84
N PRO A 594 24.43 0.74 19.07
CA PRO A 594 25.68 0.05 19.40
C PRO A 594 25.77 -0.45 20.87
N THR A 595 24.85 -0.04 21.75
CA THR A 595 24.91 -0.33 23.18
C THR A 595 23.81 -1.32 23.55
N LEU A 596 24.19 -2.56 23.86
CA LEU A 596 23.31 -3.53 24.50
C LEU A 596 23.19 -3.21 25.99
N VAL A 597 21.97 -3.09 26.51
CA VAL A 597 21.68 -2.71 27.90
C VAL A 597 21.12 -3.89 28.70
N ALA A 598 20.31 -4.73 28.07
CA ALA A 598 19.81 -5.98 28.64
C ALA A 598 19.66 -7.01 27.52
N GLU A 599 19.92 -8.29 27.81
CA GLU A 599 19.95 -9.39 26.84
C GLU A 599 19.12 -10.57 27.37
N ASN A 600 18.40 -11.27 26.49
CA ASN A 600 17.60 -12.47 26.80
C ASN A 600 16.61 -12.26 27.97
N ILE A 601 15.97 -11.09 28.04
CA ILE A 601 14.96 -10.82 29.07
C ILE A 601 13.60 -11.38 28.63
N GLU A 602 12.80 -11.88 29.58
CA GLU A 602 11.48 -12.45 29.28
C GLU A 602 10.57 -11.41 28.58
N ASN A 603 9.86 -11.84 27.53
CA ASN A 603 8.94 -11.00 26.77
C ASN A 603 7.60 -10.79 27.51
N ASN A 604 7.65 -10.22 28.73
CA ASN A 604 6.49 -10.07 29.62
C ASN A 604 5.96 -8.63 29.74
N GLY A 605 6.52 -7.69 28.94
CA GLY A 605 6.02 -6.33 28.77
C GLY A 605 6.71 -5.25 29.61
N SER A 606 7.62 -5.58 30.53
CA SER A 606 8.44 -4.57 31.20
C SER A 606 9.75 -5.08 31.79
N TYR A 607 10.77 -4.23 31.80
CA TYR A 607 12.06 -4.50 32.43
C TYR A 607 12.70 -3.25 33.01
N ASP A 608 13.32 -3.37 34.20
CA ASP A 608 14.04 -2.28 34.85
C ASP A 608 15.53 -2.35 34.50
N ILE A 609 16.08 -1.22 34.03
CA ILE A 609 17.51 -1.10 33.67
C ILE A 609 18.19 -0.04 34.53
N VAL A 610 19.51 -0.21 34.73
CA VAL A 610 20.37 0.89 35.21
C VAL A 610 20.87 1.67 33.99
N ILE A 611 20.65 2.98 33.95
CA ILE A 611 21.16 3.81 32.85
C ILE A 611 22.70 3.74 32.85
N PRO A 612 23.33 3.28 31.75
CA PRO A 612 24.77 3.05 31.71
C PRO A 612 25.57 4.34 31.89
N GLY A 613 26.71 4.23 32.59
CA GLY A 613 27.67 5.33 32.73
C GLY A 613 28.51 5.54 31.47
N GLY A 614 29.15 6.72 31.37
CA GLY A 614 30.03 7.06 30.25
C GLY A 614 29.31 7.45 28.96
N ILE A 615 27.97 7.56 29.02
CA ILE A 615 27.13 7.98 27.92
C ILE A 615 26.47 9.32 28.27
N GLU A 616 26.64 10.32 27.40
CA GLU A 616 25.95 11.60 27.46
C GLU A 616 25.26 11.83 26.11
N THR A 617 23.96 12.06 26.12
CA THR A 617 23.19 12.34 24.89
C THR A 617 21.97 13.19 25.19
N THR A 618 21.48 13.91 24.18
CA THR A 618 20.20 14.62 24.20
C THR A 618 19.17 14.01 23.25
N THR A 619 19.54 12.93 22.57
CA THR A 619 18.77 12.26 21.51
C THR A 619 18.81 10.75 21.74
N GLY A 620 18.64 10.32 22.99
CA GLY A 620 18.63 8.91 23.37
C GLY A 620 17.35 8.22 22.91
N ARG A 621 17.48 6.96 22.46
CA ARG A 621 16.36 6.05 22.14
C ARG A 621 16.64 4.64 22.63
N PHE A 622 15.59 3.96 23.08
CA PHE A 622 15.61 2.53 23.37
C PHE A 622 14.94 1.76 22.23
N MET A 623 15.53 0.60 21.91
CA MET A 623 14.94 -0.41 21.04
C MET A 623 14.73 -1.68 21.86
N VAL A 624 13.52 -2.23 21.81
CA VAL A 624 13.21 -3.56 22.31
C VAL A 624 13.12 -4.47 21.08
N LYS A 625 14.03 -5.44 20.96
CA LYS A 625 14.14 -6.34 19.82
C LYS A 625 13.92 -7.77 20.28
N ALA A 626 13.15 -8.57 19.55
CA ALA A 626 13.06 -10.01 19.81
C ALA A 626 14.44 -10.68 19.70
N SER A 627 14.82 -11.49 20.69
CA SER A 627 16.16 -12.12 20.73
C SER A 627 16.28 -13.21 19.65
N ASP A 628 15.24 -14.03 19.49
CA ASP A 628 15.18 -15.15 18.53
C ASP A 628 14.35 -14.85 17.27
N ASN A 629 13.99 -13.59 17.04
CA ASN A 629 13.18 -13.17 15.89
C ASN A 629 13.68 -11.83 15.31
N ILE A 630 13.14 -11.40 14.18
CA ILE A 630 13.60 -10.25 13.41
C ILE A 630 12.85 -8.94 13.70
N PHE A 631 11.74 -9.01 14.44
CA PHE A 631 10.91 -7.85 14.75
C PHE A 631 11.40 -7.06 15.97
N PHE A 632 11.08 -5.76 16.01
CA PHE A 632 11.46 -4.87 17.10
C PHE A 632 10.57 -3.63 17.17
N ALA A 633 10.67 -2.89 18.27
CA ALA A 633 10.02 -1.60 18.44
C ALA A 633 10.96 -0.56 19.08
N ILE A 634 10.74 0.72 18.75
CA ILE A 634 11.53 1.87 19.24
C ILE A 634 10.60 2.83 19.99
N ASN A 635 11.08 3.42 21.07
CA ASN A 635 10.32 4.41 21.84
C ASN A 635 10.07 5.71 21.04
N ALA A 636 8.91 6.36 21.23
CA ALA A 636 8.44 7.42 20.33
C ALA A 636 9.11 8.80 20.54
N ALA A 637 9.72 9.10 21.69
CA ALA A 637 10.37 10.41 21.93
C ALA A 637 11.87 10.33 22.31
N ASP A 638 12.63 11.35 21.94
CA ASP A 638 14.03 11.48 22.37
C ASP A 638 14.09 11.74 23.88
N PHE A 639 15.02 11.09 24.56
CA PHE A 639 15.37 11.44 25.94
C PHE A 639 16.82 11.93 26.04
N SER A 640 17.15 12.49 27.20
CA SER A 640 18.50 12.95 27.50
C SER A 640 19.11 12.14 28.64
N ILE A 641 20.38 11.80 28.52
CA ILE A 641 21.18 11.20 29.60
C ILE A 641 22.26 12.20 30.00
N ALA A 642 22.23 12.61 31.27
CA ALA A 642 23.32 13.36 31.89
C ALA A 642 24.31 12.40 32.55
N GLU A 643 25.61 12.59 32.28
CA GLU A 643 26.66 11.78 32.91
C GLU A 643 26.69 11.95 34.43
N SER A 644 26.94 10.87 35.16
CA SER A 644 27.03 10.89 36.62
C SER A 644 28.42 10.52 37.11
N LYS A 645 28.87 11.16 38.21
CA LYS A 645 30.22 10.93 38.78
C LYS A 645 30.45 9.49 39.22
N VAL A 646 29.41 8.80 39.68
CA VAL A 646 29.45 7.43 40.19
C VAL A 646 28.24 6.68 39.64
N VAL A 647 28.48 5.46 39.14
CA VAL A 647 27.45 4.51 38.70
C VAL A 647 27.74 3.17 39.37
N LEU A 648 26.70 2.55 39.94
CA LEU A 648 26.74 1.18 40.43
C LEU A 648 26.12 0.32 39.33
N ASP A 649 26.97 -0.35 38.56
CA ASP A 649 26.58 -1.03 37.33
C ASP A 649 26.21 -2.48 37.64
N PHE A 650 24.92 -2.72 37.84
CA PHE A 650 24.34 -4.05 38.07
C PHE A 650 23.89 -4.64 36.74
N ALA A 651 24.12 -5.93 36.52
CA ALA A 651 23.58 -6.65 35.37
C ALA A 651 22.06 -6.81 35.49
N ASP A 652 21.61 -7.24 36.67
CA ASP A 652 20.19 -7.43 37.00
C ASP A 652 19.80 -6.64 38.25
N LEU A 653 18.53 -6.32 38.37
CA LEU A 653 17.97 -5.64 39.54
C LEU A 653 17.08 -6.56 40.40
N SER A 654 16.75 -7.76 39.90
CA SER A 654 15.98 -8.78 40.60
C SER A 654 16.81 -10.06 40.70
N TYR A 655 16.91 -10.64 41.89
CA TYR A 655 17.71 -11.84 42.14
C TYR A 655 16.95 -12.89 42.95
N ASP A 656 16.96 -14.11 42.45
CA ASP A 656 16.30 -15.25 43.06
C ASP A 656 17.28 -16.05 43.92
N VAL A 657 16.84 -16.48 45.11
CA VAL A 657 17.65 -17.34 45.99
C VAL A 657 16.82 -18.39 46.71
N CYS A 658 17.37 -19.61 46.71
CA CYS A 658 16.79 -20.77 47.36
C CYS A 658 17.21 -20.89 48.82
N LYS A 659 16.27 -21.12 49.74
CA LYS A 659 16.64 -21.49 51.11
C LYS A 659 17.29 -22.87 51.15
N PRO A 660 18.35 -23.09 51.96
CA PRO A 660 18.99 -22.16 52.90
C PRO A 660 20.26 -21.48 52.32
N ASP A 661 20.39 -21.41 51.00
CA ASP A 661 21.61 -20.98 50.34
C ASP A 661 21.81 -19.46 50.49
N ASP A 662 23.08 -19.06 50.44
CA ASP A 662 23.48 -17.66 50.42
C ASP A 662 23.48 -17.15 48.97
N LEU A 663 23.11 -15.88 48.76
CA LEU A 663 23.12 -15.24 47.44
C LEU A 663 24.36 -14.36 47.30
N VAL A 664 25.04 -14.45 46.16
CA VAL A 664 26.15 -13.55 45.82
C VAL A 664 25.72 -12.70 44.63
N VAL A 665 25.65 -11.39 44.83
CA VAL A 665 25.34 -10.40 43.80
C VAL A 665 26.59 -9.59 43.48
N ASN A 666 26.86 -9.37 42.20
CA ASN A 666 28.02 -8.62 41.74
C ASN A 666 27.59 -7.34 41.03
N PHE A 667 28.35 -6.27 41.21
CA PHE A 667 28.22 -5.05 40.42
C PHE A 667 29.57 -4.38 40.23
N ASP A 668 29.72 -3.62 39.14
CA ASP A 668 30.93 -2.84 38.91
C ASP A 668 30.75 -1.41 39.43
N TYR A 669 31.68 -0.98 40.29
CA TYR A 669 31.76 0.41 40.71
C TYR A 669 32.51 1.22 39.65
N LYS A 670 31.79 2.10 38.94
CA LYS A 670 32.33 2.94 37.87
C LYS A 670 32.27 4.42 38.25
N THR A 671 33.30 5.16 37.86
CA THR A 671 33.47 6.58 38.18
C THR A 671 33.77 7.39 36.92
N TYR A 672 33.10 8.52 36.78
CA TYR A 672 33.23 9.40 35.62
C TYR A 672 33.58 10.83 36.06
N LEU A 673 33.77 11.74 35.09
CA LEU A 673 34.06 13.15 35.34
C LEU A 673 35.30 13.40 36.23
N GLY A 674 36.28 12.48 36.20
CA GLY A 674 37.50 12.55 36.99
C GLY A 674 37.30 12.39 38.51
N PHE A 675 36.18 11.78 38.92
CA PHE A 675 35.89 11.50 40.32
C PHE A 675 36.90 10.52 40.92
N SER A 676 37.37 10.80 42.15
CA SER A 676 38.41 10.01 42.83
C SER A 676 38.23 9.97 44.35
N GLU A 677 37.05 10.34 44.87
CA GLU A 677 36.77 10.29 46.31
C GLU A 677 36.48 8.84 46.73
N GLU A 678 36.83 8.49 47.97
CA GLU A 678 36.49 7.18 48.53
C GLU A 678 34.98 7.12 48.84
N SER A 679 34.32 6.08 48.34
CA SER A 679 32.90 5.81 48.56
C SER A 679 32.74 4.66 49.54
N THR A 680 31.94 4.86 50.58
CA THR A 680 31.54 3.81 51.54
C THR A 680 30.30 3.09 51.02
N LEU A 681 30.35 1.76 51.00
CA LEU A 681 29.24 0.92 50.57
C LEU A 681 28.39 0.50 51.78
N SER A 682 27.08 0.48 51.60
CA SER A 682 26.13 0.09 52.64
C SER A 682 24.83 -0.41 52.02
N ILE A 683 24.02 -1.10 52.81
CA ILE A 683 22.65 -1.45 52.41
C ILE A 683 21.69 -0.77 53.38
N ASP A 684 20.72 -0.04 52.84
CA ASP A 684 19.61 0.52 53.58
C ASP A 684 18.45 -0.47 53.61
N SER A 685 17.76 -0.58 54.75
CA SER A 685 16.55 -1.37 54.95
C SER A 685 16.68 -2.90 54.78
N LEU A 686 17.69 -3.53 55.38
CA LEU A 686 17.83 -4.99 55.35
C LEU A 686 16.73 -5.72 56.16
N PRO A 687 16.10 -6.80 55.62
CA PRO A 687 15.13 -7.61 56.35
C PRO A 687 15.69 -8.22 57.64
N THR A 688 14.85 -8.35 58.68
CA THR A 688 15.29 -8.95 59.96
C THR A 688 15.65 -10.41 59.75
N GLY A 689 16.91 -10.78 60.04
CA GLY A 689 17.42 -12.15 59.92
C GLY A 689 18.34 -12.38 58.72
N LEU A 690 18.36 -11.45 57.75
CA LEU A 690 19.34 -11.42 56.67
C LEU A 690 20.58 -10.64 57.12
N THR A 691 21.74 -10.99 56.56
CA THR A 691 22.99 -10.25 56.70
C THR A 691 23.60 -10.06 55.33
N ALA A 692 24.18 -8.89 55.06
CA ALA A 692 24.89 -8.63 53.81
C ALA A 692 26.33 -8.19 54.10
N ILE A 693 27.28 -8.78 53.39
CA ILE A 693 28.71 -8.48 53.53
C ILE A 693 29.24 -8.11 52.15
N PHE A 694 29.88 -6.95 52.04
CA PHE A 694 30.59 -6.56 50.83
C PHE A 694 32.00 -7.18 50.84
N SER A 695 32.50 -7.57 49.67
CA SER A 695 33.90 -7.96 49.45
C SER A 695 34.88 -6.86 49.91
N GLN A 696 34.47 -5.59 49.85
CA GLN A 696 35.14 -4.44 50.45
C GLN A 696 34.13 -3.36 50.89
N ASP A 697 34.32 -2.79 52.08
CA ASP A 697 33.40 -1.78 52.66
C ASP A 697 33.54 -0.39 52.01
N THR A 698 34.66 -0.14 51.32
CA THR A 698 34.98 1.14 50.67
C THR A 698 35.63 0.91 49.32
N VAL A 699 35.36 1.80 48.35
CA VAL A 699 35.93 1.74 47.00
C VAL A 699 36.26 3.14 46.49
N SER A 700 37.38 3.29 45.79
CA SER A 700 37.82 4.57 45.21
C SER A 700 38.40 4.45 43.80
N VAL A 701 38.50 3.22 43.27
CA VAL A 701 39.07 2.91 41.95
C VAL A 701 37.94 2.53 41.02
N SER A 702 37.88 3.14 39.84
CA SER A 702 36.92 2.77 38.78
C SER A 702 37.09 1.33 38.33
N ASP A 703 36.05 0.76 37.73
CA ASP A 703 36.02 -0.60 37.18
C ASP A 703 36.39 -1.66 38.23
N THR A 704 36.01 -1.41 39.48
CA THR A 704 36.19 -2.39 40.55
C THR A 704 34.93 -3.19 40.73
N ASN A 705 35.02 -4.49 40.47
CA ASN A 705 33.95 -5.44 40.75
C ASN A 705 33.76 -5.60 42.27
N ILE A 706 32.52 -5.47 42.74
CA ILE A 706 32.12 -5.62 44.13
C ILE A 706 31.15 -6.78 44.24
N GLU A 707 31.51 -7.76 45.06
CA GLU A 707 30.60 -8.82 45.47
C GLU A 707 29.86 -8.44 46.76
N ILE A 708 28.54 -8.68 46.80
CA ILE A 708 27.68 -8.61 47.99
C ILE A 708 27.23 -10.04 48.31
N THR A 709 27.60 -10.56 49.48
CA THR A 709 27.12 -11.86 49.96
C THR A 709 25.97 -11.66 50.94
N PHE A 710 24.77 -12.09 50.56
CA PHE A 710 23.59 -12.15 51.41
C PHE A 710 23.49 -13.53 52.08
N SER A 711 23.61 -13.57 53.40
CA SER A 711 23.50 -14.80 54.20
C SER A 711 22.33 -14.73 55.18
N GLY A 712 21.80 -15.90 55.56
CA GLY A 712 20.71 -16.01 56.55
C GLY A 712 19.30 -16.16 55.97
N THR A 713 19.20 -16.50 54.69
CA THR A 713 17.94 -16.73 53.93
C THR A 713 17.01 -17.75 54.60
N THR A 714 17.55 -18.70 55.38
CA THR A 714 16.77 -19.73 56.10
C THR A 714 15.66 -19.16 57.02
N ASN A 715 15.85 -17.97 57.58
CA ASN A 715 14.93 -17.39 58.55
C ASN A 715 13.89 -16.43 57.93
N LEU A 716 13.95 -16.20 56.63
CA LEU A 716 13.01 -15.35 55.91
C LEU A 716 11.77 -16.14 55.48
N ALA A 717 10.63 -15.46 55.37
CA ALA A 717 9.45 -16.00 54.70
C ALA A 717 9.70 -16.02 53.18
N ILE A 718 8.99 -16.89 52.46
CA ILE A 718 8.98 -16.84 50.98
C ILE A 718 8.39 -15.50 50.54
N GLY A 719 8.95 -14.91 49.50
CA GLY A 719 8.48 -13.66 48.91
C GLY A 719 9.60 -12.69 48.56
N ASN A 720 9.18 -11.51 48.15
CA ASN A 720 10.03 -10.48 47.55
C ASN A 720 10.45 -9.45 48.61
N TYR A 721 11.75 -9.11 48.64
CA TYR A 721 12.32 -8.18 49.61
C TYR A 721 13.09 -7.06 48.88
N PRO A 722 12.54 -5.83 48.81
CA PRO A 722 13.27 -4.71 48.25
C PRO A 722 14.40 -4.28 49.19
N ILE A 723 15.59 -4.06 48.63
CA ILE A 723 16.79 -3.60 49.34
C ILE A 723 17.42 -2.43 48.57
N ASN A 724 18.08 -1.52 49.27
CA ASN A 724 18.73 -0.38 48.64
C ASN A 724 20.25 -0.48 48.83
N VAL A 725 21.00 -0.71 47.76
CA VAL A 725 22.46 -0.64 47.79
C VAL A 725 22.88 0.81 47.65
N VAL A 726 23.64 1.31 48.64
CA VAL A 726 23.99 2.73 48.75
C VAL A 726 25.52 2.89 48.76
N ALA A 727 26.02 3.70 47.83
CA ALA A 727 27.40 4.19 47.83
C ALA A 727 27.41 5.66 48.24
N THR A 728 28.09 6.00 49.34
CA THR A 728 28.18 7.38 49.86
C THR A 728 29.63 7.84 49.92
N SER A 729 29.90 8.99 49.31
CA SER A 729 31.16 9.75 49.41
C SER A 729 30.89 11.12 50.05
N ASP A 730 31.93 11.95 50.19
CA ASP A 730 31.80 13.30 50.72
C ASP A 730 30.92 14.22 49.84
N SER A 731 30.91 13.98 48.52
CA SER A 731 30.23 14.86 47.55
C SER A 731 29.01 14.25 46.85
N ILE A 732 28.82 12.94 46.90
CA ILE A 732 27.72 12.24 46.22
C ILE A 732 27.26 10.99 46.99
N THR A 733 25.95 10.77 47.00
CA THR A 733 25.32 9.52 47.40
C THR A 733 24.57 8.95 46.20
N LYS A 734 24.77 7.66 45.92
CA LYS A 734 24.07 6.89 44.90
C LYS A 734 23.37 5.71 45.53
N THR A 735 22.14 5.46 45.09
CA THR A 735 21.29 4.39 45.60
C THR A 735 20.75 3.62 44.41
N VAL A 736 20.90 2.30 44.42
CA VAL A 736 20.26 1.39 43.47
C VAL A 736 19.34 0.45 44.24
N PRO A 737 18.02 0.45 43.97
CA PRO A 737 17.11 -0.54 44.51
C PRO A 737 17.36 -1.90 43.85
N LEU A 738 17.40 -2.98 44.63
CA LEU A 738 17.36 -4.35 44.16
C LEU A 738 16.17 -5.09 44.77
N GLU A 739 15.65 -6.09 44.08
CA GLU A 739 14.62 -7.00 44.56
C GLU A 739 15.24 -8.38 44.82
N LEU A 740 15.10 -8.88 46.05
CA LEU A 740 15.53 -10.23 46.42
C LEU A 740 14.31 -11.15 46.57
N ASN A 741 14.20 -12.16 45.73
CA ASN A 741 13.13 -13.14 45.77
C ASN A 741 13.60 -14.40 46.50
N ILE A 742 12.99 -14.69 47.65
CA ILE A 742 13.34 -15.85 48.46
C ILE A 742 12.36 -16.99 48.17
N TYR A 743 12.86 -18.10 47.64
CA TYR A 743 12.09 -19.31 47.35
C TYR A 743 12.53 -20.51 48.22
N ASP A 744 11.72 -21.57 48.25
CA ASP A 744 12.09 -22.87 48.82
C ASP A 744 11.41 -24.03 48.07
N THR A 745 11.61 -25.26 48.54
CA THR A 745 11.04 -26.48 47.92
C THR A 745 9.65 -26.86 48.45
N SER A 746 8.97 -25.97 49.17
CA SER A 746 7.65 -26.22 49.75
C SER A 746 6.56 -25.67 48.83
N PHE A 747 6.08 -26.53 47.96
CA PHE A 747 4.97 -26.24 47.05
C PHE A 747 3.62 -26.68 47.63
N SER A 748 2.56 -25.94 47.31
CA SER A 748 1.18 -26.40 47.52
C SER A 748 0.73 -27.33 46.38
N GLU A 749 -0.30 -28.15 46.62
CA GLU A 749 -0.90 -28.96 45.57
C GLU A 749 -1.66 -28.05 44.60
N ILE A 750 -1.36 -28.14 43.32
CA ILE A 750 -2.00 -27.33 42.28
C ILE A 750 -3.45 -27.76 42.08
N VAL A 751 -4.35 -26.78 42.09
CA VAL A 751 -5.78 -26.97 41.87
C VAL A 751 -6.12 -26.48 40.47
N LEU A 752 -6.57 -27.39 39.61
CA LEU A 752 -6.99 -27.08 38.25
C LEU A 752 -8.38 -26.42 38.27
N THR A 753 -8.58 -25.37 37.47
CA THR A 753 -9.80 -24.57 37.46
C THR A 753 -10.59 -24.69 36.15
N ALA A 754 -9.91 -24.66 34.99
CA ALA A 754 -10.54 -24.79 33.67
C ALA A 754 -9.66 -25.59 32.70
N PRO A 755 -10.25 -26.37 31.77
CA PRO A 755 -11.66 -26.75 31.69
C PRO A 755 -12.07 -27.61 32.88
N ALA A 756 -13.37 -27.66 33.21
CA ALA A 756 -13.84 -28.48 34.34
C ALA A 756 -13.61 -29.99 34.10
N ASP A 757 -13.37 -30.76 35.17
CA ASP A 757 -13.15 -32.20 35.02
C ASP A 757 -14.35 -32.92 34.38
N GLY A 758 -14.08 -33.63 33.28
CA GLY A 758 -15.05 -34.35 32.47
C GLY A 758 -15.84 -33.48 31.48
N MET A 759 -15.40 -32.25 31.21
CA MET A 759 -16.06 -31.36 30.26
C MET A 759 -16.05 -31.94 28.84
N MET A 760 -17.19 -31.85 28.16
CA MET A 760 -17.35 -32.26 26.76
C MET A 760 -17.38 -31.01 25.88
N ASP A 761 -17.20 -31.20 24.57
CA ASP A 761 -17.33 -30.16 23.55
C ASP A 761 -16.38 -28.96 23.79
N VAL A 762 -15.17 -29.27 24.26
CA VAL A 762 -14.13 -28.27 24.53
C VAL A 762 -13.40 -27.95 23.22
N SER A 763 -13.18 -26.67 22.89
CA SER A 763 -12.42 -26.32 21.69
C SER A 763 -10.96 -26.82 21.78
N LYS A 764 -10.30 -27.03 20.64
CA LYS A 764 -8.87 -27.35 20.60
C LYS A 764 -8.01 -26.20 21.15
N ASP A 765 -8.51 -24.96 21.07
CA ASP A 765 -7.82 -23.75 21.54
C ASP A 765 -8.14 -23.47 23.03
N VAL A 766 -8.41 -24.52 23.80
CA VAL A 766 -8.77 -24.40 25.22
C VAL A 766 -7.63 -23.84 26.04
N LEU A 767 -7.91 -22.82 26.84
CA LEU A 767 -6.98 -22.37 27.86
C LEU A 767 -7.10 -23.24 29.11
N LEU A 768 -6.03 -23.96 29.44
CA LEU A 768 -5.89 -24.67 30.70
C LEU A 768 -5.53 -23.68 31.79
N GLU A 769 -6.26 -23.66 32.91
CA GLU A 769 -6.07 -22.72 34.01
C GLU A 769 -5.96 -23.45 35.36
N TRP A 770 -5.12 -22.93 36.25
CA TRP A 770 -5.00 -23.43 37.62
C TRP A 770 -4.73 -22.32 38.63
N ASP A 771 -4.95 -22.61 39.91
CA ASP A 771 -4.63 -21.68 41.00
C ASP A 771 -3.10 -21.49 41.11
N PRO A 772 -2.60 -20.24 41.16
CA PRO A 772 -1.17 -19.99 41.25
C PRO A 772 -0.60 -20.38 42.63
N ASP A 773 0.63 -20.91 42.63
CA ASP A 773 1.42 -21.21 43.83
C ASP A 773 2.46 -20.13 44.10
N ILE A 774 2.45 -19.58 45.32
CA ILE A 774 3.34 -18.46 45.72
C ILE A 774 4.84 -18.84 45.74
N SER A 775 5.15 -20.13 45.83
CA SER A 775 6.52 -20.63 45.82
C SER A 775 7.00 -20.98 44.41
N SER A 776 6.13 -20.94 43.40
CA SER A 776 6.46 -21.31 42.02
C SER A 776 6.85 -20.09 41.19
N THR A 777 7.86 -20.28 40.33
CA THR A 777 8.22 -19.34 39.25
C THR A 777 7.88 -19.92 37.88
N ALA A 778 7.60 -21.22 37.81
CA ALA A 778 7.12 -21.89 36.62
C ALA A 778 6.24 -23.11 36.98
N TYR A 779 5.55 -23.64 35.99
CA TYR A 779 4.73 -24.85 36.09
C TYR A 779 5.06 -25.78 34.94
N GLU A 780 5.16 -27.08 35.22
CA GLU A 780 5.22 -28.11 34.18
C GLU A 780 3.83 -28.68 33.96
N VAL A 781 3.33 -28.55 32.73
CA VAL A 781 2.02 -29.02 32.28
C VAL A 781 2.24 -30.26 31.42
N GLU A 782 1.51 -31.33 31.69
CA GLU A 782 1.49 -32.54 30.85
C GLU A 782 0.06 -32.80 30.36
N ILE A 783 -0.06 -33.18 29.08
CA ILE A 783 -1.32 -33.58 28.44
C ILE A 783 -1.15 -34.97 27.82
N ALA A 784 -2.09 -35.87 28.10
CA ALA A 784 -2.04 -37.26 27.65
C ALA A 784 -3.40 -37.73 27.14
N THR A 785 -3.39 -38.79 26.32
CA THR A 785 -4.62 -39.48 25.86
C THR A 785 -5.08 -40.58 26.83
N ASP A 786 -4.37 -40.75 27.95
CA ASP A 786 -4.71 -41.72 28.98
C ASP A 786 -4.48 -41.18 30.40
N VAL A 787 -5.34 -41.59 31.34
CA VAL A 787 -5.30 -41.14 32.75
C VAL A 787 -4.04 -41.56 33.50
N ALA A 788 -3.28 -42.54 33.01
CA ALA A 788 -2.04 -42.99 33.62
C ALA A 788 -0.82 -42.18 33.13
N PHE A 789 -1.02 -41.24 32.19
CA PHE A 789 0.02 -40.44 31.55
C PHE A 789 1.13 -41.32 30.94
N THR A 790 0.74 -42.42 30.30
CA THR A 790 1.67 -43.28 29.56
C THR A 790 1.88 -42.84 28.11
N SER A 791 0.91 -42.10 27.57
CA SER A 791 0.83 -41.60 26.19
C SER A 791 0.69 -40.07 26.23
N ILE A 792 1.74 -39.41 26.71
CA ILE A 792 1.85 -37.95 26.73
C ILE A 792 1.99 -37.46 25.29
N ILE A 793 1.14 -36.51 24.92
CA ILE A 793 1.15 -35.86 23.60
C ILE A 793 1.85 -34.51 23.64
N GLU A 794 1.84 -33.85 24.80
CA GLU A 794 2.37 -32.50 24.96
C GLU A 794 2.90 -32.29 26.38
N THR A 795 4.02 -31.59 26.49
CA THR A 795 4.63 -31.19 27.76
C THR A 795 5.21 -29.80 27.61
N ALA A 796 4.88 -28.90 28.52
CA ALA A 796 5.37 -27.53 28.50
C ALA A 796 5.78 -27.07 29.90
N THR A 797 6.71 -26.11 29.95
CA THR A 797 7.03 -25.35 31.16
C THR A 797 6.63 -23.90 30.94
N VAL A 798 5.76 -23.35 31.80
CA VAL A 798 5.23 -21.98 31.66
C VAL A 798 5.45 -21.17 32.94
N SER A 799 5.72 -19.87 32.83
CA SER A 799 5.90 -18.96 33.99
C SER A 799 4.56 -18.47 34.58
N VAL A 800 3.47 -18.59 33.81
CA VAL A 800 2.11 -18.18 34.19
C VAL A 800 1.23 -19.36 34.59
N ASN A 801 0.09 -19.10 35.22
CA ASN A 801 -0.85 -20.13 35.70
C ASN A 801 -1.88 -20.58 34.65
N THR A 802 -1.53 -20.43 33.38
CA THR A 802 -2.37 -20.77 32.23
C THR A 802 -1.54 -21.41 31.12
N TYR A 803 -2.16 -22.21 30.26
CA TYR A 803 -1.49 -22.82 29.12
C TYR A 803 -2.48 -23.16 27.99
N ALA A 804 -2.16 -22.79 26.75
CA ALA A 804 -2.93 -23.14 25.56
C ALA A 804 -2.24 -24.32 24.83
N PRO A 805 -2.85 -25.51 24.77
CA PRO A 805 -2.29 -26.67 24.08
C PRO A 805 -2.29 -26.51 22.56
N SER A 806 -1.29 -27.08 21.89
CA SER A 806 -1.14 -27.02 20.42
C SER A 806 -1.40 -28.34 19.72
N SER A 807 -1.31 -29.46 20.44
CA SER A 807 -1.29 -30.81 19.85
C SER A 807 -2.62 -31.57 20.00
N LEU A 808 -3.72 -30.87 20.27
CA LEU A 808 -5.02 -31.47 20.44
C LEU A 808 -5.66 -31.84 19.09
N LEU A 809 -6.25 -33.02 19.04
CA LEU A 809 -7.09 -33.49 17.94
C LEU A 809 -8.55 -33.33 18.34
N ASN A 810 -9.42 -33.15 17.37
CA ASN A 810 -10.87 -33.11 17.56
C ASN A 810 -11.44 -34.47 17.96
N ASP A 811 -12.63 -34.47 18.59
CA ASP A 811 -13.33 -35.67 19.07
C ASP A 811 -12.44 -36.64 19.87
N THR A 812 -11.56 -36.09 20.71
CA THR A 812 -10.57 -36.86 21.46
C THR A 812 -10.61 -36.49 22.94
N GLN A 813 -10.58 -37.50 23.81
CA GLN A 813 -10.49 -37.31 25.25
C GLN A 813 -9.04 -37.14 25.68
N TYR A 814 -8.78 -36.08 26.45
CA TYR A 814 -7.48 -35.75 27.03
C TYR A 814 -7.54 -35.72 28.56
N PHE A 815 -6.38 -35.99 29.16
CA PHE A 815 -6.11 -35.86 30.59
C PHE A 815 -4.93 -34.93 30.75
N TRP A 816 -5.03 -33.98 31.67
CA TRP A 816 -3.96 -33.01 31.92
C TRP A 816 -3.70 -32.83 33.41
N ARG A 817 -2.45 -32.52 33.74
CA ARG A 817 -2.00 -32.28 35.11
C ARG A 817 -0.87 -31.26 35.13
N VAL A 818 -0.76 -30.57 36.26
CA VAL A 818 0.22 -29.52 36.46
C VAL A 818 1.00 -29.77 37.75
N LYS A 819 2.31 -29.54 37.73
CA LYS A 819 3.14 -29.42 38.93
C LYS A 819 3.83 -28.06 38.97
N PRO A 820 4.01 -27.46 40.16
CA PRO A 820 4.76 -26.22 40.32
C PRO A 820 6.26 -26.50 40.32
N LYS A 821 7.04 -25.51 39.90
CA LYS A 821 8.51 -25.54 39.83
C LYS A 821 9.09 -24.17 40.15
N ASN A 822 10.29 -24.18 40.71
CA ASN A 822 11.17 -23.02 40.78
C ASN A 822 12.62 -23.48 40.64
N ASP A 823 13.58 -22.56 40.75
CA ASP A 823 15.01 -22.89 40.66
C ASP A 823 15.51 -23.77 41.82
N CYS A 824 14.74 -23.87 42.90
CA CYS A 824 15.08 -24.66 44.09
C CYS A 824 14.63 -26.11 43.97
N GLY A 825 13.63 -26.39 43.13
CA GLY A 825 13.10 -27.74 42.93
C GLY A 825 11.74 -27.75 42.26
N GLU A 826 11.14 -28.95 42.23
CA GLU A 826 9.83 -29.20 41.65
C GLU A 826 8.88 -29.82 42.69
N GLY A 827 7.61 -29.46 42.60
CA GLY A 827 6.53 -30.05 43.37
C GLY A 827 6.05 -31.38 42.78
N ALA A 828 4.96 -31.90 43.33
CA ALA A 828 4.27 -33.06 42.78
C ALA A 828 3.16 -32.61 41.82
N PHE A 829 2.83 -33.45 40.84
CA PHE A 829 1.64 -33.24 40.02
C PHE A 829 0.37 -33.27 40.89
N GLY A 830 -0.52 -32.29 40.67
CA GLY A 830 -1.85 -32.28 41.25
C GLY A 830 -2.74 -33.40 40.69
N THR A 831 -3.97 -33.45 41.19
CA THR A 831 -4.98 -34.38 40.66
C THR A 831 -5.34 -34.01 39.20
N PRO A 832 -5.25 -34.95 38.23
CA PRO A 832 -5.49 -34.63 36.83
C PRO A 832 -6.97 -34.34 36.56
N PHE A 833 -7.24 -33.44 35.62
CA PHE A 833 -8.55 -33.23 35.02
C PHE A 833 -8.63 -33.88 33.64
N SER A 834 -9.84 -34.17 33.20
CA SER A 834 -10.12 -34.67 31.85
C SER A 834 -11.06 -33.75 31.08
N PHE A 835 -10.94 -33.73 29.76
CA PHE A 835 -11.91 -33.09 28.87
C PHE A 835 -11.95 -33.80 27.52
N THR A 836 -13.02 -33.60 26.75
CA THR A 836 -13.16 -34.13 25.39
C THR A 836 -13.30 -32.96 24.42
N THR A 837 -12.46 -32.96 23.39
CA THR A 837 -12.50 -31.93 22.36
C THR A 837 -13.75 -32.04 21.47
N ILE A 838 -14.20 -30.92 20.92
CA ILE A 838 -15.38 -30.82 20.07
C ILE A 838 -15.20 -31.62 18.76
N GLN A 839 -16.30 -32.15 18.22
CA GLN A 839 -16.34 -32.81 16.92
C GLN A 839 -16.50 -31.76 15.81
N PHE A 840 -15.80 -31.93 14.68
CA PHE A 840 -16.02 -31.11 13.48
C PHE A 840 -16.94 -31.83 12.50
N ASN A 841 -17.91 -31.10 11.97
CA ASN A 841 -18.75 -31.58 10.89
C ASN A 841 -18.68 -30.60 9.72
N CYS A 842 -18.49 -31.12 8.51
CA CYS A 842 -18.40 -30.32 7.30
C CYS A 842 -19.67 -30.42 6.47
N LYS A 843 -20.15 -29.28 5.94
CA LYS A 843 -21.28 -29.21 5.02
C LYS A 843 -20.97 -28.27 3.86
N THR A 844 -21.21 -28.73 2.65
CA THR A 844 -21.10 -27.91 1.45
C THR A 844 -22.41 -27.20 1.14
N LYS A 845 -22.36 -25.89 0.92
CA LYS A 845 -23.50 -25.09 0.45
C LYS A 845 -23.14 -24.35 -0.84
N SER A 846 -23.98 -24.53 -1.86
CA SER A 846 -23.80 -23.91 -3.18
C SER A 846 -24.59 -22.61 -3.30
N ALA A 847 -24.05 -21.64 -4.04
CA ALA A 847 -24.75 -20.42 -4.37
C ALA A 847 -25.86 -20.67 -5.40
N ALA A 848 -26.96 -19.92 -5.28
CA ALA A 848 -28.08 -19.96 -6.23
C ALA A 848 -27.87 -18.97 -7.40
N ASN A 849 -28.70 -19.09 -8.45
CA ASN A 849 -28.75 -18.15 -9.60
C ASN A 849 -27.47 -18.06 -10.44
N LEU A 850 -26.70 -19.14 -10.52
CA LEU A 850 -25.56 -19.26 -11.42
C LEU A 850 -25.97 -19.92 -12.76
N PRO A 851 -25.33 -19.57 -13.90
CA PRO A 851 -24.15 -18.70 -14.01
C PRO A 851 -24.48 -17.19 -14.00
N ILE A 852 -23.57 -16.36 -13.47
CA ILE A 852 -23.63 -14.89 -13.54
C ILE A 852 -22.65 -14.40 -14.61
N GLU A 853 -23.12 -13.55 -15.52
CA GLU A 853 -22.30 -12.97 -16.59
C GLU A 853 -21.37 -11.86 -16.06
N ILE A 854 -20.08 -11.93 -16.42
CA ILE A 854 -19.10 -10.84 -16.24
C ILE A 854 -19.08 -10.07 -17.56
N SER A 855 -19.52 -8.81 -17.51
CA SER A 855 -19.72 -8.00 -18.73
C SER A 855 -18.40 -7.72 -19.45
N SER A 856 -18.41 -7.69 -20.78
CA SER A 856 -17.25 -7.24 -21.56
C SER A 856 -17.11 -5.71 -21.67
N LEU A 857 -17.96 -4.96 -20.97
CA LEU A 857 -18.05 -3.51 -21.06
C LEU A 857 -17.71 -2.84 -19.73
N GLY A 858 -16.73 -1.92 -19.77
CA GLY A 858 -16.27 -1.21 -18.57
C GLY A 858 -15.45 -2.13 -17.66
N THR A 859 -15.45 -1.85 -16.36
CA THR A 859 -14.78 -2.65 -15.32
C THR A 859 -15.86 -3.18 -14.36
N PRO A 860 -16.58 -4.25 -14.72
CA PRO A 860 -17.73 -4.71 -13.95
C PRO A 860 -17.31 -5.39 -12.64
N THR A 861 -18.16 -5.24 -11.63
CA THR A 861 -18.09 -6.02 -10.40
C THR A 861 -19.35 -6.87 -10.29
N ILE A 862 -19.18 -8.18 -10.09
CA ILE A 862 -20.29 -9.10 -9.82
C ILE A 862 -20.14 -9.69 -8.42
N THR A 863 -21.26 -10.03 -7.80
CA THR A 863 -21.30 -10.65 -6.48
C THR A 863 -22.17 -11.89 -6.50
N SER A 864 -21.75 -12.95 -5.81
CA SER A 864 -22.55 -14.14 -5.53
C SER A 864 -22.56 -14.42 -4.03
N LYS A 865 -23.65 -15.01 -3.53
CA LYS A 865 -23.87 -15.17 -2.08
C LYS A 865 -24.19 -16.59 -1.69
N VAL A 866 -23.67 -17.00 -0.53
CA VAL A 866 -24.06 -18.22 0.20
C VAL A 866 -24.54 -17.78 1.59
N VAL A 867 -25.71 -18.26 2.02
CA VAL A 867 -26.29 -17.85 3.30
C VAL A 867 -26.35 -19.05 4.23
N PHE A 868 -25.83 -18.95 5.46
CA PHE A 868 -26.09 -19.94 6.50
C PHE A 868 -27.03 -19.36 7.56
N TYR A 869 -27.90 -20.22 8.11
CA TYR A 869 -28.89 -19.85 9.13
C TYR A 869 -28.54 -20.39 10.52
N GLN A 870 -27.42 -21.08 10.64
CA GLN A 870 -26.92 -21.64 11.89
C GLN A 870 -25.81 -20.75 12.43
N ASP A 871 -25.80 -20.54 13.74
CA ASP A 871 -24.78 -19.79 14.46
C ASP A 871 -23.78 -20.78 15.06
N LEU A 872 -22.83 -21.21 14.24
CA LEU A 872 -21.77 -22.15 14.60
C LEU A 872 -20.42 -21.53 14.25
N ALA A 873 -19.42 -21.77 15.09
CA ALA A 873 -18.06 -21.30 14.85
C ALA A 873 -17.43 -22.10 13.69
N LEU A 874 -16.87 -21.39 12.72
CA LEU A 874 -16.15 -21.97 11.60
C LEU A 874 -14.80 -22.51 12.09
N ALA A 875 -14.48 -23.74 11.69
CA ALA A 875 -13.23 -24.40 12.03
C ALA A 875 -12.29 -24.55 10.83
N ASP A 876 -12.86 -24.69 9.64
CA ASP A 876 -12.12 -24.77 8.37
C ASP A 876 -13.07 -24.43 7.20
N LEU A 877 -12.51 -23.92 6.09
CA LEU A 877 -13.26 -23.42 4.94
C LEU A 877 -12.58 -23.76 3.62
N ASN A 878 -13.30 -24.46 2.74
CA ASN A 878 -12.89 -24.67 1.35
C ASN A 878 -13.80 -23.92 0.38
N VAL A 879 -13.20 -23.18 -0.55
CA VAL A 879 -13.92 -22.40 -1.56
C VAL A 879 -13.84 -23.08 -2.91
N ASN A 880 -14.97 -23.62 -3.37
CA ASN A 880 -15.06 -24.26 -4.69
C ASN A 880 -15.55 -23.24 -5.72
N LEU A 881 -14.78 -23.06 -6.80
CA LEU A 881 -15.01 -22.00 -7.77
C LEU A 881 -14.78 -22.45 -9.21
N GLU A 882 -15.77 -22.21 -10.08
CA GLU A 882 -15.64 -22.34 -11.53
C GLU A 882 -15.97 -21.01 -12.20
N VAL A 883 -14.99 -20.39 -12.84
CA VAL A 883 -15.12 -19.10 -13.53
C VAL A 883 -14.59 -19.27 -14.95
N ASP A 884 -15.40 -18.90 -15.94
CA ASP A 884 -14.92 -18.67 -17.29
C ASP A 884 -14.48 -17.21 -17.42
N HIS A 885 -13.24 -16.94 -17.83
CA HIS A 885 -12.77 -15.58 -18.13
C HIS A 885 -11.69 -15.62 -19.21
N THR A 886 -11.64 -14.57 -20.03
CA THR A 886 -10.73 -14.52 -21.19
C THR A 886 -9.29 -14.21 -20.78
N TYR A 887 -9.08 -13.42 -19.73
CA TYR A 887 -7.78 -13.10 -19.12
C TYR A 887 -7.90 -13.11 -17.60
N LEU A 888 -7.16 -13.98 -16.91
CA LEU A 888 -7.18 -13.99 -15.44
C LEU A 888 -6.41 -12.81 -14.82
N ALA A 889 -5.54 -12.14 -15.59
CA ALA A 889 -4.88 -10.91 -15.16
C ALA A 889 -5.84 -9.76 -14.82
N ASP A 890 -7.05 -9.80 -15.37
CA ASP A 890 -8.02 -8.71 -15.23
C ASP A 890 -8.88 -8.87 -13.98
N ILE A 891 -8.96 -10.09 -13.43
CA ILE A 891 -9.91 -10.40 -12.36
C ILE A 891 -9.28 -10.37 -10.97
N VAL A 892 -10.02 -9.84 -10.01
CA VAL A 892 -9.77 -9.97 -8.58
C VAL A 892 -10.97 -10.67 -7.97
N ILE A 893 -10.71 -11.74 -7.22
CA ILE A 893 -11.72 -12.57 -6.57
C ILE A 893 -11.47 -12.56 -5.07
N SER A 894 -12.47 -12.10 -4.32
CA SER A 894 -12.41 -12.05 -2.86
C SER A 894 -13.67 -12.67 -2.25
N LEU A 895 -13.49 -13.29 -1.09
CA LEU A 895 -14.58 -13.78 -0.25
C LEU A 895 -14.68 -12.90 1.00
N THR A 896 -15.87 -12.44 1.31
CA THR A 896 -16.17 -11.67 2.52
C THR A 896 -17.12 -12.46 3.43
N SER A 897 -16.76 -12.62 4.70
CA SER A 897 -17.59 -13.27 5.71
C SER A 897 -18.71 -12.35 6.23
N PRO A 898 -19.74 -12.88 6.93
CA PRO A 898 -20.77 -12.07 7.58
C PRO A 898 -20.22 -11.09 8.64
N ALA A 899 -19.05 -11.40 9.23
CA ALA A 899 -18.37 -10.53 10.19
C ALA A 899 -17.63 -9.35 9.53
N GLY A 900 -17.38 -9.43 8.21
CA GLY A 900 -16.73 -8.39 7.41
C GLY A 900 -15.27 -8.68 7.05
N THR A 901 -14.71 -9.80 7.52
CA THR A 901 -13.36 -10.26 7.13
C THR A 901 -13.34 -10.57 5.65
N THR A 902 -12.26 -10.21 4.94
CA THR A 902 -12.15 -10.41 3.49
C THR A 902 -10.83 -11.05 3.12
N VAL A 903 -10.92 -12.18 2.42
CA VAL A 903 -9.77 -12.95 1.92
C VAL A 903 -9.77 -12.92 0.40
N VAL A 904 -8.61 -12.64 -0.18
CA VAL A 904 -8.43 -12.60 -1.64
C VAL A 904 -7.98 -13.97 -2.13
N LEU A 905 -8.78 -14.61 -2.97
CA LEU A 905 -8.47 -15.94 -3.52
C LEU A 905 -7.51 -15.83 -4.70
N VAL A 906 -7.77 -14.88 -5.59
CA VAL A 906 -7.00 -14.61 -6.82
C VAL A 906 -6.98 -13.11 -7.07
N SER A 907 -5.84 -12.56 -7.49
CA SER A 907 -5.69 -11.13 -7.78
C SER A 907 -4.77 -10.93 -8.97
N SER A 908 -5.34 -10.52 -10.11
CA SER A 908 -4.60 -10.23 -11.35
C SER A 908 -3.55 -11.28 -11.72
N SER A 909 -3.88 -12.55 -11.49
CA SER A 909 -2.95 -13.67 -11.58
C SER A 909 -3.02 -14.34 -12.96
N CYS A 910 -2.01 -15.13 -13.30
CA CYS A 910 -2.00 -15.99 -14.49
C CYS A 910 -2.05 -15.31 -15.87
N GLY A 911 -1.92 -13.99 -15.95
CA GLY A 911 -1.69 -13.32 -17.23
C GLY A 911 -2.83 -13.53 -18.24
N ASP A 912 -2.46 -13.92 -19.45
CA ASP A 912 -3.37 -14.24 -20.56
C ASP A 912 -4.06 -15.62 -20.45
N SER A 913 -3.81 -16.33 -19.36
CA SER A 913 -4.39 -17.65 -19.14
C SER A 913 -5.87 -17.53 -18.82
N ARG A 914 -6.61 -18.64 -19.01
CA ARG A 914 -8.07 -18.63 -19.04
C ARG A 914 -8.66 -19.57 -18.02
N ASN A 915 -9.77 -19.12 -17.44
CA ASN A 915 -10.67 -19.90 -16.61
C ASN A 915 -10.07 -20.43 -15.29
N ILE A 916 -10.94 -20.60 -14.31
CA ILE A 916 -10.67 -21.21 -13.02
C ILE A 916 -11.64 -22.38 -12.85
N ASN A 917 -11.15 -23.52 -12.38
CA ASN A 917 -11.96 -24.63 -11.89
C ASN A 917 -11.22 -25.33 -10.76
N ALA A 918 -11.28 -24.71 -9.58
CA ALA A 918 -10.41 -25.07 -8.45
C ALA A 918 -11.16 -25.05 -7.12
N ILE A 919 -10.57 -25.75 -6.16
CA ILE A 919 -10.92 -25.72 -4.74
C ILE A 919 -9.80 -24.96 -4.05
N PHE A 920 -10.11 -23.79 -3.50
CA PHE A 920 -9.17 -23.03 -2.69
C PHE A 920 -9.24 -23.54 -1.26
N ASP A 921 -8.09 -23.93 -0.72
CA ASP A 921 -7.90 -24.59 0.57
C ASP A 921 -6.47 -24.25 1.06
N ASP A 922 -6.33 -23.80 2.30
CA ASP A 922 -5.04 -23.48 2.92
C ASP A 922 -4.17 -24.73 3.11
N ASP A 923 -4.80 -25.89 3.37
CA ASP A 923 -4.14 -27.18 3.57
C ASP A 923 -3.70 -27.84 2.26
N ALA A 924 -3.94 -27.19 1.11
CA ALA A 924 -3.50 -27.69 -0.18
C ALA A 924 -1.97 -27.87 -0.20
N SER A 925 -1.49 -28.93 -0.87
CA SER A 925 -0.05 -29.27 -0.92
C SER A 925 0.80 -28.34 -1.80
N SER A 926 0.16 -27.43 -2.54
CA SER A 926 0.83 -26.55 -3.50
C SER A 926 -0.01 -25.32 -3.84
N ASP A 927 0.66 -24.19 -4.10
CA ASP A 927 0.03 -22.99 -4.67
C ASP A 927 -0.51 -23.24 -6.08
N PHE A 928 -1.46 -22.41 -6.53
CA PHE A 928 -1.97 -22.56 -7.89
C PHE A 928 -0.91 -22.24 -8.94
N GLN A 929 -0.83 -23.11 -9.94
CA GLN A 929 0.05 -22.97 -11.10
C GLN A 929 -0.76 -22.47 -12.29
N CYS A 930 -0.27 -21.46 -12.99
CA CYS A 930 -0.97 -20.85 -14.13
C CYS A 930 -0.71 -21.63 -15.43
N SER A 931 -1.26 -22.84 -15.55
CA SER A 931 -0.99 -23.70 -16.70
C SER A 931 -2.24 -24.42 -17.22
N GLY A 932 -2.36 -24.52 -18.55
CA GLY A 932 -3.49 -25.19 -19.19
C GLY A 932 -4.77 -24.34 -19.27
N THR A 933 -5.89 -25.02 -19.53
CA THR A 933 -7.23 -24.43 -19.56
C THR A 933 -8.23 -25.45 -19.01
N PRO A 934 -8.81 -25.26 -17.81
CA PRO A 934 -8.68 -24.09 -16.92
C PRO A 934 -7.25 -23.87 -16.42
N ALA A 935 -6.85 -22.60 -16.28
CA ALA A 935 -5.50 -22.21 -15.90
C ALA A 935 -5.22 -22.47 -14.42
N ILE A 936 -6.21 -22.25 -13.56
CA ILE A 936 -6.18 -22.62 -12.14
C ILE A 936 -7.11 -23.84 -11.99
N SER A 937 -6.58 -24.97 -11.54
CA SER A 937 -7.38 -26.20 -11.36
C SER A 937 -6.88 -27.11 -10.24
N GLY A 938 -7.78 -27.97 -9.75
CA GLY A 938 -7.50 -28.87 -8.62
C GLY A 938 -7.68 -28.19 -7.26
N THR A 939 -7.11 -28.77 -6.21
CA THR A 939 -7.07 -28.17 -4.86
C THR A 939 -5.76 -27.38 -4.71
N VAL A 940 -5.87 -26.08 -4.45
CA VAL A 940 -4.76 -25.12 -4.51
C VAL A 940 -4.86 -24.09 -3.38
N ARG A 941 -3.73 -23.54 -2.94
CA ARG A 941 -3.75 -22.46 -1.95
C ARG A 941 -4.25 -21.14 -2.55
N PRO A 942 -5.13 -20.38 -1.87
CA PRO A 942 -5.47 -19.02 -2.25
C PRO A 942 -4.32 -18.03 -2.00
N LEU A 943 -4.43 -16.79 -2.51
CA LEU A 943 -3.42 -15.76 -2.27
C LEU A 943 -3.44 -15.20 -0.83
N GLY A 944 -4.62 -15.07 -0.23
CA GLY A 944 -4.80 -14.83 1.20
C GLY A 944 -5.23 -16.10 1.91
N LEU A 945 -5.03 -16.17 3.23
CA LEU A 945 -5.32 -17.36 4.04
C LEU A 945 -6.81 -17.44 4.40
N LEU A 946 -7.45 -18.57 4.13
CA LEU A 946 -8.85 -18.84 4.50
C LEU A 946 -9.02 -19.07 6.00
N SER A 947 -7.94 -19.49 6.66
CA SER A 947 -7.86 -19.66 8.12
C SER A 947 -8.11 -18.36 8.89
N SER A 948 -7.97 -17.18 8.27
CA SER A 948 -8.39 -15.90 8.86
C SER A 948 -9.90 -15.82 9.15
N PHE A 949 -10.71 -16.75 8.64
CA PHE A 949 -12.14 -16.87 9.00
C PHE A 949 -12.41 -17.81 10.19
N ASN A 950 -11.41 -18.57 10.64
CA ASN A 950 -11.61 -19.55 11.70
C ASN A 950 -12.03 -18.87 13.02
N GLY A 951 -12.95 -19.49 13.74
CA GLY A 951 -13.59 -18.95 14.94
C GLY A 951 -14.76 -18.00 14.67
N GLU A 952 -14.94 -17.48 13.45
CA GLU A 952 -16.09 -16.64 13.12
C GLU A 952 -17.39 -17.44 13.07
N SER A 953 -18.51 -16.80 13.37
CA SER A 953 -19.83 -17.41 13.16
C SER A 953 -20.12 -17.54 11.67
N ILE A 954 -20.56 -18.72 11.23
CA ILE A 954 -21.02 -18.92 9.84
C ILE A 954 -22.36 -18.20 9.56
N LEU A 955 -23.10 -17.74 10.59
CA LEU A 955 -24.43 -17.17 10.46
C LEU A 955 -24.41 -15.91 9.59
N GLY A 956 -25.22 -15.92 8.53
CA GLY A 956 -25.44 -14.77 7.67
C GLY A 956 -24.96 -14.99 6.24
N GLU A 957 -24.73 -13.87 5.54
CA GLU A 957 -24.40 -13.86 4.12
C GLU A 957 -22.89 -13.82 3.88
N TRP A 958 -22.35 -14.89 3.29
CA TRP A 958 -21.02 -14.93 2.72
C TRP A 958 -21.06 -14.40 1.29
N THR A 959 -20.23 -13.42 0.98
CA THR A 959 -20.25 -12.72 -0.31
C THR A 959 -18.96 -12.99 -1.07
N LEU A 960 -19.06 -13.68 -2.21
CA LEU A 960 -18.00 -13.74 -3.21
C LEU A 960 -18.13 -12.53 -4.13
N GLU A 961 -17.07 -11.75 -4.24
CA GLU A 961 -16.96 -10.63 -5.17
C GLU A 961 -15.93 -10.95 -6.26
N ILE A 962 -16.31 -10.71 -7.51
CA ILE A 962 -15.41 -10.80 -8.67
C ILE A 962 -15.42 -9.44 -9.35
N GLN A 963 -14.27 -8.76 -9.32
CA GLN A 963 -14.04 -7.51 -10.02
C GLN A 963 -13.25 -7.81 -11.29
N ASP A 964 -13.70 -7.31 -12.43
CA ASP A 964 -12.92 -7.24 -13.66
C ASP A 964 -12.42 -5.80 -13.83
N ASN A 965 -11.11 -5.62 -13.72
CA ASN A 965 -10.43 -4.33 -13.70
C ASN A 965 -9.95 -3.88 -15.09
N ALA A 966 -10.18 -4.67 -16.13
CA ALA A 966 -9.92 -4.31 -17.51
C ALA A 966 -11.23 -4.15 -18.29
N ALA A 967 -11.13 -3.59 -19.49
CA ALA A 967 -12.28 -3.39 -20.36
C ALA A 967 -12.05 -4.13 -21.69
N SER A 968 -13.13 -4.61 -22.31
CA SER A 968 -13.23 -5.21 -23.66
C SER A 968 -13.33 -6.73 -23.73
N ASP A 969 -13.15 -7.44 -22.62
CA ASP A 969 -13.44 -8.86 -22.51
C ASP A 969 -14.14 -9.16 -21.19
N GLY A 970 -14.65 -10.38 -21.06
CA GLY A 970 -15.49 -10.77 -19.94
C GLY A 970 -15.60 -12.28 -19.86
N GLY A 971 -16.64 -12.75 -19.17
CA GLY A 971 -16.75 -14.13 -18.78
C GLY A 971 -18.02 -14.47 -18.03
N SER A 972 -17.97 -15.47 -17.17
CA SER A 972 -19.06 -15.80 -16.27
C SER A 972 -18.61 -16.64 -15.09
N LEU A 973 -19.19 -16.37 -13.92
CA LEU A 973 -19.14 -17.28 -12.78
C LEU A 973 -20.07 -18.47 -13.04
N LYS A 974 -19.54 -19.69 -13.15
CA LYS A 974 -20.31 -20.93 -13.43
C LYS A 974 -20.78 -21.62 -12.16
N SER A 975 -19.90 -21.78 -11.18
CA SER A 975 -20.23 -22.37 -9.89
C SER A 975 -19.46 -21.68 -8.77
N PHE A 976 -20.11 -21.57 -7.62
CA PHE A 976 -19.52 -21.11 -6.37
C PHE A 976 -20.17 -21.91 -5.23
N SER A 977 -19.36 -22.58 -4.42
CA SER A 977 -19.83 -23.22 -3.19
C SER A 977 -18.80 -23.14 -2.08
N LEU A 978 -19.29 -23.06 -0.85
CA LEU A 978 -18.47 -23.09 0.36
C LEU A 978 -18.66 -24.44 1.04
N GLU A 979 -17.58 -25.15 1.30
CA GLU A 979 -17.57 -26.26 2.25
C GLU A 979 -17.08 -25.70 3.58
N VAL A 980 -18.01 -25.60 4.54
CA VAL A 980 -17.74 -25.09 5.89
C VAL A 980 -17.64 -26.28 6.84
N CYS A 981 -16.53 -26.39 7.55
CA CYS A 981 -16.40 -27.27 8.70
C CYS A 981 -16.63 -26.43 9.95
N VAL A 982 -17.53 -26.88 10.83
CA VAL A 982 -17.90 -26.13 12.04
C VAL A 982 -17.65 -26.94 13.29
N GLU A 983 -17.45 -26.24 14.41
CA GLU A 983 -17.44 -26.83 15.74
C GLU A 983 -18.88 -27.27 16.13
N GLY A 984 -19.10 -28.59 16.29
CA GLY A 984 -20.38 -29.18 16.67
C GLY A 984 -21.16 -29.81 15.52
N ASP A 985 -22.43 -30.20 15.79
CA ASP A 985 -23.30 -30.85 14.80
C ASP A 985 -24.25 -29.84 14.13
N PHE A 986 -24.39 -29.94 12.80
CA PHE A 986 -25.47 -29.24 12.11
C PHE A 986 -26.83 -29.76 12.58
N ARG A 987 -27.76 -28.85 12.86
CA ARG A 987 -29.15 -29.25 13.14
C ARG A 987 -29.75 -29.94 11.91
N PRO A 988 -30.49 -31.06 12.09
CA PRO A 988 -31.15 -31.76 11.00
C PRO A 988 -32.27 -30.91 10.41
N ASP A 989 -32.33 -30.90 9.08
CA ASP A 989 -33.32 -30.23 8.23
C ASP A 989 -33.34 -31.04 6.91
N GLU A 990 -34.11 -32.13 6.90
CA GLU A 990 -34.11 -33.18 5.87
C GLU A 990 -34.77 -32.70 4.56
N ASP A 991 -35.68 -31.72 4.63
CA ASP A 991 -36.39 -31.17 3.48
C ASP A 991 -35.90 -29.78 3.02
N GLU A 992 -34.94 -29.20 3.76
CA GLU A 992 -34.24 -27.95 3.46
C GLU A 992 -35.17 -26.72 3.34
N ASP A 993 -36.26 -26.70 4.12
CA ASP A 993 -37.23 -25.62 4.12
C ASP A 993 -36.85 -24.44 5.05
N GLY A 994 -35.79 -24.62 5.85
CA GLY A 994 -35.26 -23.63 6.78
C GLY A 994 -35.81 -23.73 8.21
N VAL A 995 -36.64 -24.73 8.51
CA VAL A 995 -37.11 -25.10 9.86
C VAL A 995 -36.50 -26.45 10.25
N PHE A 996 -35.94 -26.54 11.45
CA PHE A 996 -35.19 -27.74 11.84
C PHE A 996 -36.13 -28.88 12.33
N ASP A 997 -35.76 -30.12 12.01
CA ASP A 997 -36.50 -31.36 12.30
C ASP A 997 -36.50 -31.78 13.78
N ASP A 998 -36.12 -30.91 14.71
CA ASP A 998 -35.98 -31.21 16.13
C ASP A 998 -37.26 -30.96 16.96
N GLY A 999 -38.40 -30.97 16.27
CA GLY A 999 -39.73 -30.87 16.85
C GLY A 999 -40.41 -29.50 16.66
N GLU A 1000 -39.74 -28.55 16.01
CA GLU A 1000 -40.36 -27.30 15.54
C GLU A 1000 -41.00 -27.46 14.15
N ASP A 1001 -40.41 -28.28 13.28
CA ASP A 1001 -41.05 -28.68 12.03
C ASP A 1001 -42.19 -29.70 12.28
N LEU A 1002 -43.40 -29.31 11.89
CA LEU A 1002 -44.61 -30.12 11.96
C LEU A 1002 -44.96 -30.79 10.61
N CYS A 1003 -44.18 -30.51 9.56
CA CYS A 1003 -44.48 -30.77 8.16
C CYS A 1003 -43.36 -31.43 7.35
N LEU A 1004 -42.48 -32.21 8.00
CA LEU A 1004 -41.48 -33.15 7.44
C LEU A 1004 -41.77 -33.61 5.99
N GLY A 1005 -41.10 -32.99 5.02
CA GLY A 1005 -41.19 -33.30 3.59
C GLY A 1005 -41.78 -32.19 2.72
N THR A 1006 -41.64 -30.94 3.14
CA THR A 1006 -41.98 -29.78 2.31
C THR A 1006 -41.14 -29.75 1.03
N PRO A 1007 -41.72 -29.51 -0.16
CA PRO A 1007 -40.94 -29.41 -1.38
C PRO A 1007 -39.91 -28.28 -1.35
N LEU A 1008 -38.66 -28.57 -1.76
CA LEU A 1008 -37.57 -27.60 -1.85
C LEU A 1008 -37.98 -26.30 -2.55
N GLY A 1009 -37.78 -25.15 -1.88
CA GLY A 1009 -38.11 -23.81 -2.38
C GLY A 1009 -39.57 -23.37 -2.18
N GLN A 1010 -40.38 -24.16 -1.49
CA GLN A 1010 -41.73 -23.79 -1.05
C GLN A 1010 -41.65 -22.84 0.15
N GLU A 1011 -42.42 -21.75 0.14
CA GLU A 1011 -42.52 -20.85 1.31
C GLU A 1011 -43.26 -21.57 2.45
N VAL A 1012 -42.66 -21.58 3.64
CA VAL A 1012 -43.20 -22.22 4.84
C VAL A 1012 -43.47 -21.23 5.97
N ASP A 1013 -44.36 -21.61 6.88
CA ASP A 1013 -44.54 -20.90 8.13
C ASP A 1013 -43.47 -21.31 9.17
N ALA A 1014 -43.55 -20.74 10.37
CA ALA A 1014 -42.62 -21.05 11.47
C ALA A 1014 -42.72 -22.49 12.00
N SER A 1015 -43.60 -23.34 11.42
CA SER A 1015 -43.75 -24.74 11.75
C SER A 1015 -43.41 -25.65 10.56
N GLY A 1016 -42.71 -25.13 9.54
CA GLY A 1016 -42.28 -25.86 8.34
C GLY A 1016 -43.44 -26.21 7.39
N CYS A 1017 -44.64 -25.66 7.62
CA CYS A 1017 -45.81 -26.03 6.84
C CYS A 1017 -45.99 -25.14 5.61
N PRO A 1018 -46.27 -25.71 4.40
CA PRO A 1018 -46.40 -24.95 3.17
C PRO A 1018 -47.48 -23.86 3.24
N ILE A 1019 -47.09 -22.63 2.93
CA ILE A 1019 -48.02 -21.51 2.77
C ILE A 1019 -48.50 -21.48 1.32
N TYR A 1020 -49.81 -21.59 1.13
CA TYR A 1020 -50.44 -21.51 -0.18
C TYR A 1020 -51.10 -20.14 -0.36
N ARG A 1021 -50.52 -19.32 -1.24
CA ARG A 1021 -51.08 -18.02 -1.64
C ARG A 1021 -51.72 -18.12 -3.02
N PHE A 1022 -52.81 -17.40 -3.26
CA PHE A 1022 -53.31 -17.22 -4.63
C PHE A 1022 -52.27 -16.46 -5.47
N SER A 1023 -52.11 -16.83 -6.74
CA SER A 1023 -51.37 -16.00 -7.69
C SER A 1023 -51.92 -14.58 -7.69
N GLN A 1024 -51.05 -13.56 -7.77
CA GLN A 1024 -51.46 -12.16 -7.82
C GLN A 1024 -52.41 -11.85 -9.00
N GLU A 1025 -52.44 -12.68 -10.05
CA GLU A 1025 -53.37 -12.52 -11.18
C GLU A 1025 -54.73 -13.24 -11.00
N ASN A 1026 -54.96 -13.92 -9.87
CA ASN A 1026 -56.16 -14.76 -9.71
C ASN A 1026 -57.44 -13.91 -9.62
N PHE A 1027 -57.39 -12.71 -9.05
CA PHE A 1027 -58.56 -11.84 -8.94
C PHE A 1027 -58.39 -10.58 -9.80
N LYS A 1028 -59.30 -10.38 -10.76
CA LYS A 1028 -59.41 -9.13 -11.51
C LYS A 1028 -60.40 -8.21 -10.78
N VAL A 1029 -59.88 -7.17 -10.14
CA VAL A 1029 -60.68 -6.13 -9.50
C VAL A 1029 -60.77 -4.91 -10.43
N THR A 1030 -61.98 -4.45 -10.73
CA THR A 1030 -62.22 -3.22 -11.48
C THR A 1030 -63.05 -2.26 -10.66
N LEU A 1031 -62.61 -0.99 -10.62
CA LEU A 1031 -63.23 0.09 -9.88
C LEU A 1031 -63.80 1.12 -10.85
N GLU A 1032 -65.00 1.61 -10.58
CA GLU A 1032 -65.57 2.79 -11.23
C GLU A 1032 -65.76 3.88 -10.17
N SER A 1033 -65.07 5.00 -10.34
CA SER A 1033 -65.13 6.19 -9.46
C SER A 1033 -66.42 6.99 -9.65
N GLU A 1034 -66.74 7.90 -8.71
CA GLU A 1034 -67.94 8.73 -8.79
C GLU A 1034 -67.92 9.68 -9.99
N THR A 1035 -69.10 9.93 -10.58
CA THR A 1035 -69.22 10.78 -11.78
C THR A 1035 -69.07 12.29 -11.48
N CYS A 1036 -69.49 12.74 -10.29
CA CYS A 1036 -69.27 14.09 -9.73
C CYS A 1036 -69.33 13.97 -8.20
N SER A 1037 -68.78 14.94 -7.47
CA SER A 1037 -68.76 14.91 -6.01
C SER A 1037 -70.15 14.69 -5.40
N SER A 1038 -70.29 13.73 -4.49
CA SER A 1038 -71.50 13.36 -3.72
C SER A 1038 -72.66 12.68 -4.47
N ASN A 1039 -72.40 12.01 -5.59
CA ASN A 1039 -73.40 11.20 -6.30
C ASN A 1039 -73.51 9.76 -5.78
N ASN A 1040 -72.46 9.25 -5.11
CA ASN A 1040 -72.37 7.90 -4.56
C ASN A 1040 -72.73 6.80 -5.57
N ASP A 1041 -72.24 6.91 -6.81
CA ASP A 1041 -72.49 5.96 -7.90
C ASP A 1041 -71.30 5.04 -8.21
N GLY A 1042 -70.29 5.00 -7.34
CA GLY A 1042 -69.09 4.16 -7.52
C GLY A 1042 -69.39 2.66 -7.48
N ILE A 1043 -68.54 1.87 -8.14
CA ILE A 1043 -68.72 0.40 -8.29
C ILE A 1043 -67.40 -0.33 -8.06
N ILE A 1044 -67.45 -1.41 -7.27
CA ILE A 1044 -66.39 -2.42 -7.15
C ILE A 1044 -66.88 -3.69 -7.84
N ARG A 1045 -66.09 -4.24 -8.78
CA ARG A 1045 -66.32 -5.58 -9.35
C ARG A 1045 -65.09 -6.45 -9.17
N ILE A 1046 -65.31 -7.71 -8.80
CA ILE A 1046 -64.26 -8.71 -8.60
C ILE A 1046 -64.61 -9.93 -9.44
N SER A 1047 -63.69 -10.32 -10.33
CA SER A 1047 -63.81 -11.49 -11.20
C SER A 1047 -62.61 -12.42 -10.98
N PRO A 1048 -62.79 -13.62 -10.42
CA PRO A 1048 -61.73 -14.60 -10.23
C PRO A 1048 -61.45 -15.34 -11.55
N LYS A 1049 -60.19 -15.71 -11.76
CA LYS A 1049 -59.70 -16.45 -12.92
C LYS A 1049 -59.90 -17.96 -12.74
N VAL A 1050 -59.77 -18.45 -11.51
CA VAL A 1050 -60.05 -19.83 -11.12
C VAL A 1050 -61.43 -19.90 -10.48
N PHE A 1051 -62.28 -20.82 -10.95
CA PHE A 1051 -63.63 -21.02 -10.43
C PHE A 1051 -63.58 -21.88 -9.16
N LEU A 1052 -63.65 -21.24 -7.99
CA LEU A 1052 -63.81 -21.85 -6.67
C LEU A 1052 -64.92 -21.11 -5.91
N ASP A 1053 -65.37 -21.66 -4.78
CA ASP A 1053 -66.27 -20.96 -3.88
C ASP A 1053 -65.46 -20.01 -2.99
N TYR A 1054 -65.64 -18.71 -3.20
CA TYR A 1054 -64.98 -17.65 -2.45
C TYR A 1054 -65.94 -16.94 -1.51
N GLU A 1055 -65.43 -16.42 -0.40
CA GLU A 1055 -66.11 -15.47 0.49
C GLU A 1055 -65.38 -14.13 0.41
N VAL A 1056 -66.08 -13.06 0.02
CA VAL A 1056 -65.53 -11.70 0.05
C VAL A 1056 -66.11 -10.92 1.21
N THR A 1057 -65.23 -10.23 1.92
CA THR A 1057 -65.57 -9.23 2.94
C THR A 1057 -65.13 -7.86 2.42
N VAL A 1058 -66.04 -6.89 2.34
CA VAL A 1058 -65.76 -5.50 1.96
C VAL A 1058 -66.13 -4.58 3.13
N ASN A 1059 -65.13 -3.88 3.68
CA ASN A 1059 -65.25 -2.97 4.81
C ASN A 1059 -64.75 -1.58 4.45
N GLY A 1060 -65.53 -0.52 4.66
CA GLY A 1060 -65.06 0.84 4.39
C GLY A 1060 -66.18 1.88 4.38
N VAL A 1061 -65.87 3.11 4.79
CA VAL A 1061 -66.83 4.25 4.81
C VAL A 1061 -68.18 3.91 5.49
N GLY A 1062 -68.14 3.12 6.58
CA GLY A 1062 -69.34 2.68 7.33
C GLY A 1062 -70.11 1.50 6.71
N LEU A 1063 -69.60 0.90 5.64
CA LEU A 1063 -70.10 -0.33 5.01
C LEU A 1063 -69.31 -1.55 5.53
N ASN A 1064 -70.02 -2.67 5.76
CA ASN A 1064 -69.44 -4.00 6.01
C ASN A 1064 -70.34 -5.04 5.32
N VAL A 1065 -69.82 -5.64 4.24
CA VAL A 1065 -70.53 -6.64 3.43
C VAL A 1065 -69.71 -7.92 3.44
N VAL A 1066 -70.34 -9.06 3.74
CA VAL A 1066 -69.75 -10.39 3.62
C VAL A 1066 -70.66 -11.22 2.72
N GLU A 1067 -70.15 -11.65 1.57
CA GLU A 1067 -70.91 -12.45 0.60
C GLU A 1067 -70.06 -13.55 -0.04
N ASN A 1068 -70.72 -14.66 -0.38
CA ASN A 1068 -70.09 -15.75 -1.11
C ASN A 1068 -70.32 -15.61 -2.62
N PHE A 1069 -69.29 -15.83 -3.42
CA PHE A 1069 -69.35 -15.77 -4.87
C PHE A 1069 -68.44 -16.82 -5.54
N THR A 1070 -68.89 -17.33 -6.69
CA THR A 1070 -68.15 -18.33 -7.49
C THR A 1070 -67.76 -17.78 -8.88
N ASN A 1071 -68.48 -16.77 -9.38
CA ASN A 1071 -68.20 -16.08 -10.66
C ASN A 1071 -67.80 -14.64 -10.36
N ASP A 1072 -68.62 -13.64 -10.68
CA ASP A 1072 -68.30 -12.24 -10.38
C ASP A 1072 -69.02 -11.75 -9.13
N PHE A 1073 -68.31 -10.99 -8.29
CA PHE A 1073 -68.90 -10.17 -7.23
C PHE A 1073 -68.97 -8.71 -7.70
N VAL A 1074 -70.11 -8.05 -7.47
CA VAL A 1074 -70.36 -6.67 -7.91
C VAL A 1074 -71.08 -5.90 -6.81
N LEU A 1075 -70.46 -4.80 -6.37
CA LEU A 1075 -71.00 -3.91 -5.36
C LEU A 1075 -71.10 -2.49 -5.95
N THR A 1076 -72.31 -1.94 -6.01
CA THR A 1076 -72.61 -0.64 -6.66
C THR A 1076 -73.16 0.38 -5.67
N GLY A 1077 -73.06 1.67 -6.00
CA GLY A 1077 -73.64 2.76 -5.21
C GLY A 1077 -72.71 3.22 -4.07
N LEU A 1078 -71.40 3.12 -4.30
CA LEU A 1078 -70.36 3.43 -3.34
C LEU A 1078 -70.03 4.92 -3.38
N SER A 1079 -69.84 5.50 -2.19
CA SER A 1079 -69.31 6.85 -2.02
C SER A 1079 -67.79 6.86 -2.15
N ALA A 1080 -67.21 8.01 -2.47
CA ALA A 1080 -65.78 8.21 -2.52
C ALA A 1080 -65.16 7.94 -1.13
N GLY A 1081 -64.09 7.17 -1.13
CA GLY A 1081 -63.43 6.69 0.08
C GLY A 1081 -62.76 5.33 -0.13
N THR A 1082 -62.17 4.85 0.96
CA THR A 1082 -61.34 3.65 0.98
C THR A 1082 -62.12 2.45 1.50
N TYR A 1083 -62.01 1.32 0.80
CA TYR A 1083 -62.65 0.05 1.11
C TYR A 1083 -61.62 -1.08 1.18
N ASP A 1084 -61.55 -1.77 2.31
CA ASP A 1084 -60.77 -2.99 2.52
C ASP A 1084 -61.56 -4.19 2.01
N ILE A 1085 -61.00 -4.90 1.04
CA ILE A 1085 -61.59 -6.08 0.42
C ILE A 1085 -60.72 -7.28 0.79
N CYS A 1086 -61.27 -8.25 1.52
CA CYS A 1086 -60.60 -9.52 1.83
C CYS A 1086 -61.37 -10.69 1.20
N ILE A 1087 -60.69 -11.49 0.39
CA ILE A 1087 -61.26 -12.66 -0.28
C ILE A 1087 -60.64 -13.93 0.31
N ASN A 1088 -61.48 -14.81 0.84
CA ASN A 1088 -61.11 -16.14 1.33
C ASN A 1088 -61.56 -17.19 0.32
N GLY A 1089 -60.77 -18.25 0.13
CA GLY A 1089 -61.13 -19.36 -0.76
C GLY A 1089 -60.43 -20.67 -0.38
N SER A 1090 -61.09 -21.78 -0.69
CA SER A 1090 -60.52 -23.13 -0.56
C SER A 1090 -60.95 -23.99 -1.74
N ASP A 1091 -60.10 -24.93 -2.15
CA ASP A 1091 -60.44 -25.93 -3.18
C ASP A 1091 -60.99 -27.24 -2.58
N GLY A 1092 -61.25 -27.24 -1.27
CA GLY A 1092 -61.70 -28.39 -0.49
C GLY A 1092 -60.59 -29.24 0.12
N THR A 1093 -59.33 -29.04 -0.28
CA THR A 1093 -58.16 -29.71 0.30
C THR A 1093 -57.12 -28.71 0.82
N ILE A 1094 -56.91 -27.61 0.10
CA ILE A 1094 -56.01 -26.52 0.45
C ILE A 1094 -56.84 -25.30 0.84
N VAL A 1095 -56.52 -24.71 2.00
CA VAL A 1095 -57.04 -23.41 2.42
C VAL A 1095 -55.98 -22.38 2.07
N TYR A 1096 -56.32 -21.45 1.19
CA TYR A 1096 -55.40 -20.38 0.79
C TYR A 1096 -55.45 -19.26 1.81
N GLU A 1097 -54.34 -18.54 1.97
CA GLU A 1097 -54.34 -17.33 2.78
C GLU A 1097 -55.31 -16.26 2.23
N PRO A 1098 -55.92 -15.42 3.10
CA PRO A 1098 -56.81 -14.35 2.68
C PRO A 1098 -56.11 -13.39 1.71
N PHE A 1099 -56.71 -13.16 0.54
CA PHE A 1099 -56.25 -12.13 -0.37
C PHE A 1099 -56.95 -10.81 -0.02
N CYS A 1100 -56.23 -9.94 0.71
CA CYS A 1100 -56.74 -8.63 1.11
C CYS A 1100 -56.11 -7.50 0.30
N LEU A 1101 -56.91 -6.53 -0.14
CA LEU A 1101 -56.46 -5.32 -0.82
C LEU A 1101 -57.33 -4.12 -0.46
N GLU A 1102 -56.75 -2.94 -0.60
CA GLU A 1102 -57.42 -1.67 -0.41
C GLU A 1102 -57.90 -1.12 -1.76
N ALA A 1103 -59.18 -0.80 -1.88
CA ALA A 1103 -59.80 -0.19 -3.06
C ALA A 1103 -60.27 1.23 -2.75
N VAL A 1104 -59.81 2.20 -3.54
CA VAL A 1104 -60.17 3.61 -3.36
C VAL A 1104 -61.12 4.06 -4.46
N ILE A 1105 -62.35 4.44 -4.11
CA ILE A 1105 -63.29 5.11 -5.00
C ILE A 1105 -63.04 6.63 -4.89
N THR A 1106 -62.79 7.30 -6.01
CA THR A 1106 -62.45 8.74 -6.03
C THR A 1106 -63.59 9.61 -6.56
N GLU A 1107 -63.52 10.93 -6.36
CA GLU A 1107 -64.41 11.93 -6.98
C GLU A 1107 -63.58 13.01 -7.73
N PRO A 1108 -64.09 13.66 -8.80
CA PRO A 1108 -63.36 14.69 -9.55
C PRO A 1108 -63.17 16.00 -8.75
N GLY A 1109 -61.96 16.58 -8.74
CA GLY A 1109 -61.65 17.87 -8.07
C GLY A 1109 -62.07 19.14 -8.84
N PRO A 1110 -62.09 20.34 -8.23
CA PRO A 1110 -62.50 21.58 -8.88
C PRO A 1110 -61.43 22.19 -9.82
N LEU A 1111 -61.85 22.95 -10.85
CA LEU A 1111 -60.95 23.65 -11.78
C LEU A 1111 -60.23 24.82 -11.09
N SER A 1112 -58.90 24.81 -11.11
CA SER A 1112 -58.04 25.89 -10.61
C SER A 1112 -57.28 26.53 -11.76
N VAL A 1113 -57.33 27.87 -11.86
CA VAL A 1113 -56.65 28.62 -12.94
C VAL A 1113 -56.00 29.86 -12.33
N SER A 1114 -54.76 30.14 -12.74
CA SER A 1114 -54.03 31.37 -12.41
C SER A 1114 -53.46 32.00 -13.68
N SER A 1115 -53.37 33.32 -13.71
CA SER A 1115 -52.89 34.05 -14.88
C SER A 1115 -51.87 35.12 -14.48
N LYS A 1116 -50.91 35.43 -15.37
CA LYS A 1116 -49.86 36.42 -15.15
C LYS A 1116 -49.43 37.11 -16.44
N VAL A 1117 -49.39 38.44 -16.46
CA VAL A 1117 -48.89 39.22 -17.59
C VAL A 1117 -47.36 39.28 -17.57
N SER A 1118 -46.72 39.21 -18.74
CA SER A 1118 -45.26 39.24 -18.91
C SER A 1118 -44.67 40.62 -18.60
N LEU A 1119 -43.36 40.68 -18.31
CA LEU A 1119 -42.63 41.90 -17.94
C LEU A 1119 -42.65 43.02 -18.99
N GLN A 1120 -43.02 42.71 -20.25
CA GLN A 1120 -43.12 43.67 -21.34
C GLN A 1120 -44.57 44.14 -21.59
N GLY A 1121 -45.54 43.65 -20.81
CA GLY A 1121 -46.95 44.06 -20.85
C GLY A 1121 -47.77 43.53 -22.04
N THR A 1122 -47.16 42.76 -22.95
CA THR A 1122 -47.76 42.36 -24.23
C THR A 1122 -48.23 40.90 -24.29
N GLN A 1123 -47.94 40.06 -23.27
CA GLN A 1123 -48.32 38.64 -23.27
C GLN A 1123 -48.87 38.21 -21.91
N LEU A 1124 -49.83 37.29 -21.90
CA LEU A 1124 -50.48 36.67 -20.75
C LEU A 1124 -50.14 35.17 -20.68
N ILE A 1125 -49.62 34.73 -19.55
CA ILE A 1125 -49.35 33.32 -19.24
C ILE A 1125 -50.47 32.82 -18.34
N VAL A 1126 -51.08 31.68 -18.67
CA VAL A 1126 -52.18 31.06 -17.92
C VAL A 1126 -51.77 29.65 -17.52
N ASP A 1127 -51.81 29.36 -16.23
CA ASP A 1127 -51.55 28.06 -15.61
C ASP A 1127 -52.87 27.47 -15.08
N MET A 1128 -53.13 26.18 -15.34
CA MET A 1128 -54.41 25.50 -15.15
C MET A 1128 -54.22 24.10 -14.57
N GLU A 1129 -55.02 23.74 -13.56
CA GLU A 1129 -55.00 22.44 -12.88
C GLU A 1129 -56.43 21.95 -12.57
N GLY A 1130 -56.62 20.63 -12.49
CA GLY A 1130 -57.88 20.01 -12.10
C GLY A 1130 -58.65 19.25 -13.20
N ALA A 1131 -58.14 19.17 -14.44
CA ALA A 1131 -58.74 18.36 -15.51
C ALA A 1131 -57.68 17.93 -16.55
N ASP A 1132 -58.00 16.94 -17.38
CA ASP A 1132 -57.10 16.50 -18.44
C ASP A 1132 -57.17 17.39 -19.70
N TYR A 1133 -58.25 18.16 -19.85
CA TYR A 1133 -58.52 19.00 -21.03
C TYR A 1133 -59.09 20.37 -20.66
N TYR A 1134 -58.54 21.42 -21.28
CA TYR A 1134 -58.92 22.82 -21.02
C TYR A 1134 -59.31 23.56 -22.30
N TYR A 1135 -60.33 24.41 -22.19
CA TYR A 1135 -60.71 25.41 -23.17
C TYR A 1135 -60.32 26.80 -22.65
N VAL A 1136 -59.35 27.44 -23.31
CA VAL A 1136 -58.85 28.78 -22.97
C VAL A 1136 -59.29 29.78 -24.04
N GLU A 1137 -60.11 30.75 -23.65
CA GLU A 1137 -60.70 31.76 -24.53
C GLU A 1137 -60.14 33.15 -24.18
N LEU A 1138 -59.40 33.80 -25.09
CA LEU A 1138 -58.93 35.18 -24.93
C LEU A 1138 -59.53 36.06 -26.03
N ASN A 1139 -60.32 37.07 -25.66
CA ASN A 1139 -60.97 37.99 -26.60
C ASN A 1139 -61.81 37.31 -27.69
N ASN A 1140 -62.47 36.20 -27.35
CA ASN A 1140 -63.25 35.30 -28.22
C ASN A 1140 -62.43 34.36 -29.14
N ASP A 1141 -61.10 34.36 -29.04
CA ASP A 1141 -60.27 33.34 -29.69
C ASP A 1141 -60.09 32.16 -28.72
N ILE A 1142 -60.64 30.99 -29.07
CA ILE A 1142 -60.64 29.78 -28.23
C ILE A 1142 -59.50 28.85 -28.64
N THR A 1143 -58.72 28.42 -27.65
CA THR A 1143 -57.68 27.40 -27.76
C THR A 1143 -58.06 26.19 -26.90
N TYR A 1144 -57.95 24.99 -27.48
CA TYR A 1144 -58.12 23.72 -26.78
C TYR A 1144 -56.75 23.09 -26.51
N THR A 1145 -56.51 22.66 -25.27
CA THR A 1145 -55.20 22.14 -24.87
C THR A 1145 -55.31 21.07 -23.77
N GLN A 1146 -54.36 20.14 -23.78
CA GLN A 1146 -54.07 19.22 -22.67
C GLN A 1146 -52.95 19.75 -21.76
N SER A 1147 -52.21 20.77 -22.21
CA SER A 1147 -51.13 21.39 -21.43
C SER A 1147 -51.74 22.22 -20.30
N SER A 1148 -51.22 22.04 -19.08
CA SER A 1148 -51.54 22.83 -17.90
C SER A 1148 -51.04 24.28 -17.96
N LYS A 1149 -50.28 24.67 -18.99
CA LYS A 1149 -49.78 26.05 -19.18
C LYS A 1149 -49.89 26.51 -20.63
N VAL A 1150 -50.36 27.75 -20.84
CA VAL A 1150 -50.49 28.41 -22.16
C VAL A 1150 -50.04 29.87 -22.09
N THR A 1151 -49.40 30.38 -23.14
CA THR A 1151 -49.04 31.81 -23.28
C THR A 1151 -49.78 32.43 -24.47
N LEU A 1152 -50.38 33.60 -24.28
CA LEU A 1152 -51.25 34.30 -25.22
C LEU A 1152 -50.85 35.77 -25.37
N ASP A 1153 -50.96 36.36 -26.56
CA ASP A 1153 -50.64 37.78 -26.77
C ASP A 1153 -51.82 38.70 -26.41
N LEU A 1154 -51.56 39.77 -25.63
CA LEU A 1154 -52.53 40.80 -25.26
C LEU A 1154 -52.62 41.90 -26.32
N LYS A 1155 -53.83 42.41 -26.57
CA LYS A 1155 -54.09 43.53 -27.50
C LYS A 1155 -54.24 44.84 -26.72
N GLU A 1156 -53.96 45.97 -27.35
CA GLU A 1156 -54.14 47.30 -26.75
C GLU A 1156 -55.62 47.53 -26.34
N GLY A 1157 -55.86 48.05 -25.14
CA GLY A 1157 -57.19 48.15 -24.53
C GLY A 1157 -57.51 47.03 -23.53
N VAL A 1158 -58.80 46.70 -23.39
CA VAL A 1158 -59.31 45.71 -22.44
C VAL A 1158 -59.32 44.31 -23.07
N ASN A 1159 -58.75 43.32 -22.37
CA ASN A 1159 -58.68 41.93 -22.77
C ASN A 1159 -59.43 41.04 -21.78
N PHE A 1160 -60.20 40.05 -22.27
CA PHE A 1160 -60.98 39.12 -21.45
C PHE A 1160 -60.50 37.68 -21.61
N LEU A 1161 -60.09 37.06 -20.50
CA LEU A 1161 -59.73 35.64 -20.42
C LEU A 1161 -60.89 34.83 -19.82
N LYS A 1162 -61.15 33.64 -20.37
CA LYS A 1162 -62.07 32.66 -19.81
C LYS A 1162 -61.53 31.24 -19.98
N VAL A 1163 -61.56 30.43 -18.93
CA VAL A 1163 -61.08 29.04 -18.94
C VAL A 1163 -62.14 28.08 -18.36
N TYR A 1164 -62.39 26.95 -19.02
CA TYR A 1164 -63.31 25.90 -18.57
C TYR A 1164 -62.96 24.50 -19.11
N THR A 1165 -63.55 23.45 -18.53
CA THR A 1165 -63.28 22.04 -18.88
C THR A 1165 -64.51 21.37 -19.50
N ASP A 1166 -64.34 20.12 -19.96
CA ASP A 1166 -65.40 19.25 -20.47
C ASP A 1166 -66.30 18.65 -19.36
N ILE A 1167 -65.85 18.67 -18.10
CA ILE A 1167 -66.63 18.25 -16.93
C ILE A 1167 -67.49 19.43 -16.43
N PRO A 1168 -68.83 19.41 -16.57
CA PRO A 1168 -69.67 20.58 -16.27
C PRO A 1168 -69.67 21.00 -14.80
N CYS A 1169 -69.33 20.09 -13.87
CA CYS A 1169 -69.36 20.33 -12.42
C CYS A 1169 -68.08 21.00 -11.87
N GLN A 1170 -67.03 21.22 -12.68
CA GLN A 1170 -65.74 21.76 -12.20
C GLN A 1170 -65.61 23.29 -12.20
N GLY A 1171 -66.54 24.02 -12.84
CA GLY A 1171 -66.59 25.50 -12.82
C GLY A 1171 -65.93 26.18 -14.03
N VAL A 1172 -66.01 27.52 -14.08
CA VAL A 1172 -65.48 28.37 -15.17
C VAL A 1172 -64.73 29.56 -14.57
N TYR A 1173 -63.48 29.76 -14.97
CA TYR A 1173 -62.65 30.90 -14.57
C TYR A 1173 -62.78 32.06 -15.58
N LYS A 1174 -62.80 33.31 -15.12
CA LYS A 1174 -62.84 34.52 -15.97
C LYS A 1174 -62.03 35.67 -15.35
N GLU A 1175 -61.28 36.39 -16.16
CA GLU A 1175 -60.47 37.55 -15.73
C GLU A 1175 -60.35 38.62 -16.84
N GLU A 1176 -60.09 39.88 -16.46
CA GLU A 1176 -60.01 41.04 -17.35
C GLU A 1176 -58.71 41.83 -17.14
N PHE A 1177 -58.01 42.21 -18.22
CA PHE A 1177 -56.74 42.95 -18.20
C PHE A 1177 -56.81 44.22 -19.06
N VAL A 1178 -56.20 45.33 -18.62
CA VAL A 1178 -56.22 46.62 -19.35
C VAL A 1178 -54.81 47.11 -19.65
N VAL A 1179 -54.54 47.52 -20.89
CA VAL A 1179 -53.26 48.08 -21.36
C VAL A 1179 -53.50 49.50 -21.93
N SER A 1180 -52.83 50.55 -21.39
CA SER A 1180 -53.03 51.99 -21.77
C SER A 1180 -51.79 52.89 -21.55
N GLU A 1181 -51.59 53.92 -22.39
CA GLU A 1181 -50.41 54.84 -22.42
C GLU A 1181 -50.58 56.20 -21.67
N SER A 1182 -51.65 56.47 -20.90
CA SER A 1182 -51.85 57.77 -20.17
C SER A 1182 -52.54 57.62 -18.79
N PRO A 1183 -52.39 58.57 -17.83
CA PRO A 1183 -52.82 58.35 -16.44
C PRO A 1183 -54.35 58.35 -16.21
N VAL A 1184 -54.88 57.36 -15.48
CA VAL A 1184 -56.31 57.18 -15.20
C VAL A 1184 -56.59 57.17 -13.69
N VAL A 1185 -57.61 57.92 -13.23
CA VAL A 1185 -58.01 57.99 -11.81
C VAL A 1185 -59.26 57.15 -11.54
N PHE A 1186 -59.17 56.21 -10.59
CA PHE A 1186 -60.24 55.29 -10.21
C PHE A 1186 -60.21 54.96 -8.71
N PRO A 1187 -61.35 54.77 -8.01
CA PRO A 1187 -62.71 54.98 -8.48
C PRO A 1187 -63.06 56.46 -8.59
N ASN A 1188 -63.97 56.80 -9.50
CA ASN A 1188 -64.51 58.14 -9.62
C ASN A 1188 -65.97 58.06 -10.10
N PRO A 1189 -66.98 58.33 -9.26
CA PRO A 1189 -66.89 59.00 -7.94
C PRO A 1189 -66.29 58.13 -6.83
N PHE A 1190 -65.61 58.75 -5.88
CA PHE A 1190 -64.97 58.10 -4.73
C PHE A 1190 -65.61 58.54 -3.40
N THR A 1191 -65.32 57.81 -2.32
CA THR A 1191 -65.69 58.21 -0.95
C THR A 1191 -64.49 58.81 -0.24
N ASP A 1192 -63.46 58.02 0.04
CA ASP A 1192 -62.33 58.47 0.87
C ASP A 1192 -60.99 58.52 0.13
N VAL A 1193 -60.71 57.55 -0.74
CA VAL A 1193 -59.43 57.44 -1.46
C VAL A 1193 -59.64 57.32 -2.97
N VAL A 1194 -58.65 57.74 -3.76
CA VAL A 1194 -58.59 57.53 -5.22
C VAL A 1194 -57.23 56.97 -5.62
N ASP A 1195 -57.21 56.00 -6.53
CA ASP A 1195 -55.99 55.49 -7.14
C ASP A 1195 -55.76 56.15 -8.49
N VAL A 1196 -54.52 56.53 -8.77
CA VAL A 1196 -54.08 57.10 -10.03
C VAL A 1196 -53.10 56.14 -10.67
N TYR A 1197 -53.46 55.58 -11.81
CA TYR A 1197 -52.63 54.71 -12.61
C TYR A 1197 -51.86 55.57 -13.60
N PHE A 1198 -50.53 55.56 -13.60
CA PHE A 1198 -49.75 56.53 -14.38
C PHE A 1198 -49.24 56.01 -15.73
N GLY A 1199 -49.34 54.71 -16.02
CA GLY A 1199 -48.49 54.11 -17.08
C GLY A 1199 -47.01 54.26 -16.72
N GLU A 1200 -46.09 53.55 -17.38
CA GLU A 1200 -44.68 53.45 -16.95
C GLU A 1200 -43.93 54.80 -16.83
N GLN A 1201 -43.85 55.37 -15.61
CA GLN A 1201 -42.95 56.47 -15.25
C GLN A 1201 -42.53 56.34 -13.78
N LYS A 1202 -41.23 56.11 -13.50
CA LYS A 1202 -40.63 56.26 -12.17
C LYS A 1202 -40.02 57.65 -12.05
N GLU A 1203 -40.83 58.67 -11.80
CA GLU A 1203 -40.36 60.05 -11.62
C GLU A 1203 -41.21 60.84 -10.61
N GLU A 1204 -40.72 62.01 -10.18
CA GLU A 1204 -41.34 62.86 -9.15
C GLU A 1204 -42.57 63.59 -9.72
N VAL A 1205 -43.78 63.22 -9.28
CA VAL A 1205 -45.03 63.84 -9.74
C VAL A 1205 -45.54 64.83 -8.72
N THR A 1206 -45.81 66.07 -9.16
CA THR A 1206 -46.51 67.06 -8.33
C THR A 1206 -48.01 66.93 -8.53
N ILE A 1207 -48.74 66.72 -7.44
CA ILE A 1207 -50.19 66.55 -7.42
C ILE A 1207 -50.83 67.75 -6.71
N ALA A 1208 -51.74 68.45 -7.39
CA ALA A 1208 -52.45 69.61 -6.85
C ALA A 1208 -53.97 69.43 -6.99
N ILE A 1209 -54.70 69.59 -5.88
CA ILE A 1209 -56.15 69.40 -5.80
C ILE A 1209 -56.82 70.76 -5.61
N TYR A 1210 -57.78 71.06 -6.47
CA TYR A 1210 -58.55 72.31 -6.49
C TYR A 1210 -60.02 72.05 -6.22
N SER A 1211 -60.68 72.96 -5.50
CA SER A 1211 -62.15 73.02 -5.41
C SER A 1211 -62.76 73.41 -6.76
N ALA A 1212 -64.06 73.18 -6.93
CA ALA A 1212 -64.79 73.54 -8.16
C ALA A 1212 -64.73 75.03 -8.54
N ASP A 1213 -64.50 75.94 -7.58
CA ASP A 1213 -64.31 77.38 -7.79
C ASP A 1213 -62.83 77.76 -8.06
N GLY A 1214 -61.92 76.79 -8.15
CA GLY A 1214 -60.53 76.98 -8.57
C GLY A 1214 -59.56 77.31 -7.43
N ARG A 1215 -59.97 77.20 -6.16
CA ARG A 1215 -59.09 77.40 -5.01
C ARG A 1215 -58.27 76.14 -4.74
N LEU A 1216 -56.95 76.28 -4.60
CA LEU A 1216 -56.06 75.16 -4.25
C LEU A 1216 -56.36 74.70 -2.82
N ILE A 1217 -56.67 73.41 -2.66
CA ILE A 1217 -56.98 72.80 -1.37
C ILE A 1217 -55.75 72.10 -0.78
N LYS A 1218 -55.07 71.29 -1.60
CA LYS A 1218 -53.87 70.55 -1.21
C LYS A 1218 -52.94 70.44 -2.41
N SER A 1219 -51.63 70.56 -2.19
CA SER A 1219 -50.60 70.27 -3.18
C SER A 1219 -49.49 69.49 -2.51
N GLU A 1220 -49.01 68.43 -3.16
CA GLU A 1220 -47.98 67.53 -2.63
C GLU A 1220 -47.10 67.04 -3.80
N VAL A 1221 -45.85 66.70 -3.50
CA VAL A 1221 -44.89 66.14 -4.45
C VAL A 1221 -44.58 64.73 -3.98
N SER A 1222 -44.78 63.73 -4.85
CA SER A 1222 -44.61 62.33 -4.50
C SER A 1222 -43.84 61.57 -5.59
N GLN A 1223 -42.95 60.68 -5.17
CA GLN A 1223 -42.29 59.70 -6.04
C GLN A 1223 -43.23 58.51 -6.27
N VAL A 1224 -43.44 58.11 -7.53
CA VAL A 1224 -44.28 56.94 -7.87
C VAL A 1224 -43.36 55.74 -8.14
N ASP A 1225 -43.44 54.72 -7.29
CA ASP A 1225 -42.69 53.46 -7.41
C ASP A 1225 -43.68 52.34 -7.80
N GLY A 1226 -44.10 52.30 -9.07
CA GLY A 1226 -45.07 51.31 -9.58
C GLY A 1226 -46.06 51.88 -10.59
N ALA A 1227 -47.04 51.07 -11.01
CA ALA A 1227 -48.02 51.45 -12.03
C ALA A 1227 -49.16 52.35 -11.50
N ASN A 1228 -49.34 52.46 -10.17
CA ASN A 1228 -50.37 53.26 -9.55
C ASN A 1228 -49.94 53.94 -8.23
N MET A 1229 -50.69 54.95 -7.80
CA MET A 1229 -50.54 55.65 -6.53
C MET A 1229 -51.92 55.94 -5.91
N THR A 1230 -52.08 55.65 -4.63
CA THR A 1230 -53.29 55.98 -3.87
C THR A 1230 -53.18 57.37 -3.23
N ILE A 1231 -54.23 58.18 -3.34
CA ILE A 1231 -54.36 59.50 -2.72
C ILE A 1231 -55.52 59.47 -1.73
N ASP A 1232 -55.24 59.74 -0.45
CA ASP A 1232 -56.26 59.91 0.59
C ASP A 1232 -56.86 61.32 0.57
N LEU A 1233 -58.17 61.37 0.36
CA LEU A 1233 -59.01 62.55 0.25
C LEU A 1233 -60.20 62.50 1.23
N SER A 1234 -60.11 61.68 2.27
CA SER A 1234 -61.13 61.51 3.32
C SER A 1234 -61.54 62.84 3.97
N GLN A 1235 -60.61 63.80 4.08
CA GLN A 1235 -60.84 65.11 4.71
C GLN A 1235 -61.61 66.11 3.83
N LEU A 1236 -61.82 65.83 2.54
CA LEU A 1236 -62.63 66.69 1.67
C LEU A 1236 -64.12 66.53 1.96
N ALA A 1237 -64.91 67.59 1.86
CA ALA A 1237 -66.38 67.49 1.91
C ALA A 1237 -66.94 66.91 0.60
N THR A 1238 -68.10 66.26 0.62
CA THR A 1238 -68.84 65.80 -0.57
C THR A 1238 -68.95 66.92 -1.61
N GLY A 1239 -68.53 66.67 -2.84
CA GLY A 1239 -68.45 67.71 -3.85
C GLY A 1239 -67.52 67.39 -5.01
N LEU A 1240 -67.37 68.37 -5.90
CA LEU A 1240 -66.55 68.26 -7.10
C LEU A 1240 -65.17 68.89 -6.92
N TYR A 1241 -64.13 68.14 -7.30
CA TYR A 1241 -62.74 68.58 -7.23
C TYR A 1241 -62.01 68.30 -8.54
N TYR A 1242 -60.91 69.01 -8.77
CA TYR A 1242 -60.01 68.78 -9.91
C TYR A 1242 -58.62 68.44 -9.37
N VAL A 1243 -58.07 67.32 -9.83
CA VAL A 1243 -56.70 66.91 -9.52
C VAL A 1243 -55.84 67.16 -10.74
N ARG A 1244 -54.78 67.93 -10.54
CA ARG A 1244 -53.78 68.24 -11.54
C ARG A 1244 -52.51 67.49 -11.22
N PHE A 1245 -51.97 66.81 -12.24
CA PHE A 1245 -50.71 66.10 -12.19
C PHE A 1245 -49.72 66.87 -13.05
N ASN A 1246 -48.52 67.11 -12.51
CA ASN A 1246 -47.42 67.72 -13.25
C ASN A 1246 -46.18 66.85 -13.10
N SER A 1247 -45.70 66.33 -14.21
CA SER A 1247 -44.43 65.60 -14.32
C SER A 1247 -43.69 66.06 -15.57
N ASN A 1248 -42.42 66.44 -15.40
CA ASN A 1248 -41.49 66.82 -16.48
C ASN A 1248 -42.07 67.72 -17.60
N GLY A 1249 -42.91 68.70 -17.21
CA GLY A 1249 -43.49 69.70 -18.13
C GLY A 1249 -44.79 69.28 -18.81
N VAL A 1250 -45.29 68.06 -18.58
CA VAL A 1250 -46.64 67.62 -18.95
C VAL A 1250 -47.59 67.90 -17.80
N ILE A 1251 -48.60 68.74 -18.05
CA ILE A 1251 -49.64 69.08 -17.07
C ILE A 1251 -50.95 68.45 -17.51
N GLU A 1252 -51.39 67.43 -16.78
CA GLU A 1252 -52.66 66.74 -16.97
C GLU A 1252 -53.62 67.14 -15.84
N THR A 1253 -54.92 67.28 -16.11
CA THR A 1253 -55.91 67.61 -15.07
C THR A 1253 -57.15 66.74 -15.23
N THR A 1254 -57.46 65.94 -14.22
CA THR A 1254 -58.62 65.07 -14.17
C THR A 1254 -59.62 65.55 -13.12
N LYS A 1255 -60.90 65.42 -13.47
CA LYS A 1255 -62.04 65.76 -12.61
C LYS A 1255 -62.38 64.58 -11.70
N ILE A 1256 -62.49 64.78 -10.39
CA ILE A 1256 -62.92 63.76 -9.43
C ILE A 1256 -64.16 64.21 -8.64
N ILE A 1257 -65.04 63.26 -8.31
CA ILE A 1257 -66.30 63.51 -7.59
C ILE A 1257 -66.24 62.77 -6.26
N LYS A 1258 -66.29 63.50 -5.14
CA LYS A 1258 -66.46 62.90 -3.80
C LYS A 1258 -67.94 62.74 -3.50
N LYS A 1259 -68.35 61.53 -3.14
CA LYS A 1259 -69.73 61.17 -2.77
C LYS A 1259 -70.16 61.70 -1.41
#